data_AF-A0A2W5T3F7-F1
#
_entry.id   AF-A0A2W5T3F7-F1
#
_cell.length_a   1.000
_cell.length_b   1.000
_cell.length_c   1.000
_cell.angle_alpha   90.00
_cell.angle_beta   90.00
_cell.angle_gamma   90.00
#
_symmetry.space_group_name_H-M   'P 1'
#
loop_
_entity.id
_entity.type
_entity.pdbx_description
1 polymer ?
#
loop_
_entity_poly.entity_id
_entity_poly.type
_entity_poly.pdbx_seq_one_letter_code
_entity_poly.pdbx_strand_id
1 'polypeptide(L)'
;MLNKAIVLVRIAVANIFSSMLNVFVGLVLLFGSALLVVGGSVFGTLDDALSKSIVGSIAGHMQVYGAKSKDPLELYGKMDGTDSDLTPIDDYKALKTKLLTVPNVERVVPMGASTALVASGNTIDLTLEKFRSLVNAKDTLSPEEYEKQKNSLIGHVRQMGEVLSKDIERSRELSNDDDTEAKAALATARSDEFWSSFDADPLGHLEVLENKLAPVMTDADLLFIRFIGTDLAAYQKTFDRMTIVEGTAVPEGHRGILLPRFFTEEYLKLKNARRLDKIREGRESGRTIAEDKELQRFVRENQAQTREIVLQLDTIATTEVIKKLQDFLKVNDTELPALLTRLFTVDDDNFNARYDFFYKELAPKLSLYRVRVGDTMTLRSFGRSGAVNTVLVKVYGVFEFRGLEKSPLAGSAALTDLVTFRELYGYLTAEKKAELDALKAETNAKQVTRENAEADLFGGDGDVVEETTATTFDDKLPGGQSAKSRRLADTFPLEEIDDGVVLNAAVWLKDGSPYAQLETQREVERLLGTEAPPVNQASLDAAKALVATNKLSFPLASAITQVVQLEESRAKNDWKPEAEALLGLKSALKGDRAQLSDAEIKTVETLLENTRPKTWVVSWNSAAGFLGNIIGFFRLALVAIVVAFAFFALIVVTIGMTIATLQRTPTIGTMRAIGAQRTFVIGMVFIETVMLALAFGLIGAGIGALGVGWLHSSGIPAFRDELYFFFSGPVLRPELTAAGVVTAIVVTLVVSVLSIIFPLVLATRVSPITAMQSSEA
;
A
#
# COMPACT_ATOMS: atom_id res chain seq x y z
N MET A 1 34.48 51.16 -16.52
CA MET A 1 33.20 50.48 -16.18
C MET A 1 33.06 50.19 -14.69
N LEU A 2 34.11 49.73 -13.99
CA LEU A 2 34.09 49.40 -12.57
C LEU A 2 33.62 50.55 -11.64
N ASN A 3 34.11 51.79 -11.85
CA ASN A 3 33.69 52.94 -11.04
C ASN A 3 32.20 53.29 -11.17
N LYS A 4 31.59 53.06 -12.35
CA LYS A 4 30.15 53.28 -12.55
C LYS A 4 29.31 52.26 -11.76
N ALA A 5 29.74 51.01 -11.75
CA ALA A 5 29.08 49.94 -10.99
C ALA A 5 29.17 50.18 -9.47
N ILE A 6 30.33 50.60 -8.95
CA ILE A 6 30.51 50.91 -7.53
C ILE A 6 29.60 52.06 -7.06
N VAL A 7 29.43 53.10 -7.89
CA VAL A 7 28.53 54.21 -7.59
C VAL A 7 27.07 53.74 -7.53
N LEU A 8 26.63 52.93 -8.50
CA LEU A 8 25.27 52.39 -8.51
C LEU A 8 24.98 51.50 -7.30
N VAL A 9 25.94 50.66 -6.92
CA VAL A 9 25.85 49.81 -5.71
C VAL A 9 25.74 50.64 -4.43
N ARG A 10 26.55 51.69 -4.27
CA ARG A 10 26.47 52.55 -3.08
C ARG A 10 25.12 53.26 -2.96
N ILE A 11 24.57 53.73 -4.08
CA ILE A 11 23.26 54.37 -4.13
C ILE A 11 22.17 53.35 -3.78
N ALA A 12 22.23 52.15 -4.35
CA ALA A 12 21.28 51.07 -4.08
C ALA A 12 21.25 50.68 -2.59
N VAL A 13 22.41 50.46 -1.95
CA VAL A 13 22.48 50.07 -0.53
C VAL A 13 21.88 51.15 0.38
N ALA A 14 22.18 52.42 0.14
CA ALA A 14 21.60 53.52 0.92
C ALA A 14 20.07 53.61 0.74
N ASN A 15 19.58 53.19 -0.42
CA ASN A 15 18.17 53.25 -0.78
C ASN A 15 17.31 52.08 -0.24
N ILE A 16 17.91 50.94 0.08
CA ILE A 16 17.17 49.77 0.60
C ILE A 16 16.49 50.10 1.95
N PHE A 17 17.18 50.83 2.82
CA PHE A 17 16.68 51.17 4.17
C PHE A 17 16.05 52.55 4.28
N SER A 18 15.98 53.32 3.19
CA SER A 18 15.46 54.69 3.22
C SER A 18 13.94 54.78 3.16
N SER A 19 13.24 53.67 2.86
CA SER A 19 11.78 53.63 2.77
C SER A 19 11.20 52.38 3.45
N MET A 20 10.16 52.58 4.26
CA MET A 20 9.37 51.48 4.86
C MET A 20 8.79 50.53 3.81
N LEU A 21 8.54 51.03 2.60
CA LEU A 21 7.99 50.22 1.52
C LEU A 21 9.02 49.24 0.95
N ASN A 22 10.28 49.66 0.83
CA ASN A 22 11.37 48.77 0.42
C ASN A 22 11.60 47.66 1.45
N VAL A 23 11.45 47.98 2.74
CA VAL A 23 11.50 46.99 3.83
C VAL A 23 10.33 46.01 3.73
N PHE A 24 9.11 46.49 3.46
CA PHE A 24 7.93 45.63 3.28
C PHE A 24 8.09 44.67 2.09
N VAL A 25 8.56 45.18 0.94
CA VAL A 25 8.89 44.36 -0.24
C VAL A 25 9.94 43.31 0.11
N GLY A 26 10.99 43.71 0.85
CA GLY A 26 12.01 42.80 1.34
C GLY A 26 11.45 41.70 2.25
N LEU A 27 10.54 42.02 3.16
CA LEU A 27 9.92 41.03 4.05
C LEU A 27 9.12 39.97 3.29
N VAL A 28 8.42 40.35 2.22
CA VAL A 28 7.68 39.40 1.37
C VAL A 28 8.65 38.46 0.64
N LEU A 29 9.76 38.99 0.11
CA LEU A 29 10.80 38.18 -0.54
C LEU A 29 11.51 37.24 0.45
N LEU A 30 11.77 37.73 1.67
CA LEU A 30 12.33 36.96 2.77
C LEU A 30 11.40 35.80 3.14
N PHE A 31 10.12 36.08 3.38
CA PHE A 31 9.13 35.06 3.69
C PHE A 31 9.01 34.02 2.57
N GLY A 32 9.00 34.48 1.31
CA GLY A 32 9.01 33.60 0.15
C GLY A 32 10.21 32.67 0.09
N SER A 33 11.41 33.22 0.26
CA SER A 33 12.63 32.41 0.27
C SER A 33 12.66 31.43 1.45
N ALA A 34 12.20 31.84 2.63
CA ALA A 34 12.10 30.95 3.79
C ALA A 34 11.11 29.80 3.54
N LEU A 35 9.93 30.11 3.00
CA LEU A 35 8.90 29.13 2.65
C LEU A 35 9.40 28.14 1.59
N LEU A 36 10.16 28.60 0.59
CA LEU A 36 10.76 27.74 -0.43
C LEU A 36 11.79 26.77 0.16
N VAL A 37 12.63 27.23 1.08
CA VAL A 37 13.62 26.37 1.74
C VAL A 37 12.93 25.32 2.63
N VAL A 38 11.99 25.75 3.48
CA VAL A 38 11.27 24.84 4.39
C VAL A 38 10.42 23.85 3.59
N GLY A 39 9.62 24.34 2.65
CA GLY A 39 8.79 23.50 1.78
C GLY A 39 9.63 22.53 0.96
N GLY A 40 10.68 23.01 0.28
CA GLY A 40 11.57 22.15 -0.50
C GLY A 40 12.24 21.06 0.33
N SER A 41 12.66 21.38 1.55
CA SER A 41 13.27 20.40 2.48
C SER A 41 12.27 19.34 2.94
N VAL A 42 11.08 19.75 3.41
CA VAL A 42 10.04 18.81 3.88
C VAL A 42 9.64 17.85 2.76
N PHE A 43 9.37 18.37 1.57
CA PHE A 43 8.94 17.55 0.43
C PHE A 43 10.06 16.67 -0.13
N GLY A 44 11.30 17.16 -0.21
CA GLY A 44 12.44 16.33 -0.61
C GLY A 44 12.68 15.17 0.36
N THR A 45 12.50 15.42 1.66
CA THR A 45 12.61 14.37 2.70
C THR A 45 11.46 13.37 2.61
N LEU A 46 10.24 13.82 2.34
CA LEU A 46 9.09 12.93 2.10
C LEU A 46 9.31 12.01 0.90
N ASP A 47 9.88 12.54 -0.19
CA ASP A 47 10.19 11.77 -1.40
C ASP A 47 11.20 10.66 -1.11
N ASP A 48 12.27 11.00 -0.38
CA ASP A 48 13.31 10.05 0.04
C ASP A 48 12.79 9.01 1.04
N ALA A 49 11.99 9.43 2.02
CA ALA A 49 11.35 8.54 2.98
C ALA A 49 10.42 7.55 2.27
N LEU A 50 9.56 8.02 1.37
CA LEU A 50 8.68 7.16 0.60
C LEU A 50 9.43 6.17 -0.28
N SER A 51 10.49 6.64 -0.96
CA SER A 51 11.36 5.78 -1.74
C SER A 51 11.93 4.66 -0.85
N LYS A 52 12.49 5.00 0.32
CA LYS A 52 13.01 4.02 1.29
C LYS A 52 11.96 3.03 1.78
N SER A 53 10.72 3.47 1.98
CA SER A 53 9.61 2.59 2.40
C SER A 53 9.21 1.62 1.29
N ILE A 54 9.03 2.10 0.06
CA ILE A 54 8.56 1.30 -1.08
C ILE A 54 9.67 0.36 -1.58
N VAL A 55 10.85 0.90 -1.84
CA VAL A 55 12.03 0.16 -2.31
C VAL A 55 12.44 -0.87 -1.27
N GLY A 56 12.53 -0.47 0.00
CA GLY A 56 13.03 -1.34 1.08
C GLY A 56 12.01 -2.33 1.65
N SER A 57 10.73 -2.28 1.23
CA SER A 57 9.72 -3.26 1.67
C SER A 57 9.42 -4.31 0.62
N ILE A 58 9.11 -3.93 -0.63
CA ILE A 58 8.56 -4.85 -1.65
C ILE A 58 9.04 -4.54 -3.07
N ALA A 59 9.24 -3.27 -3.43
CA ALA A 59 9.40 -2.90 -4.83
C ALA A 59 10.82 -3.14 -5.38
N GLY A 60 11.85 -3.09 -4.54
CA GLY A 60 13.21 -2.87 -5.03
C GLY A 60 13.31 -1.53 -5.75
N HIS A 61 14.43 -1.26 -6.43
CA HIS A 61 14.61 0.02 -7.12
C HIS A 61 13.81 0.07 -8.43
N MET A 62 13.58 -1.09 -9.04
CA MET A 62 12.84 -1.22 -10.29
C MET A 62 12.05 -2.54 -10.30
N GLN A 63 11.04 -2.59 -11.15
CA GLN A 63 10.23 -3.79 -11.38
C GLN A 63 10.24 -4.16 -12.86
N VAL A 64 10.22 -5.46 -13.12
CA VAL A 64 10.01 -6.00 -14.46
C VAL A 64 8.79 -6.91 -14.49
N TYR A 65 7.98 -6.83 -15.53
CA TYR A 65 6.80 -7.70 -15.68
C TYR A 65 6.44 -7.95 -17.14
N GLY A 66 5.67 -9.01 -17.39
CA GLY A 66 5.32 -9.44 -18.75
C GLY A 66 4.59 -8.35 -19.52
N ALA A 67 5.05 -8.01 -20.72
CA ALA A 67 4.44 -6.90 -21.44
C ALA A 67 2.97 -7.16 -21.73
N LYS A 68 2.66 -8.44 -22.05
CA LYS A 68 1.41 -9.23 -22.04
C LYS A 68 0.25 -8.71 -21.19
N SER A 69 0.57 -8.18 -20.01
CA SER A 69 -0.39 -7.85 -18.95
C SER A 69 -1.52 -6.92 -19.38
N LYS A 70 -2.72 -7.21 -18.87
CA LYS A 70 -3.92 -6.40 -19.13
C LYS A 70 -3.93 -5.14 -18.27
N ASP A 71 -3.41 -5.23 -17.05
CA ASP A 71 -3.24 -4.08 -16.16
C ASP A 71 -1.77 -3.66 -16.04
N PRO A 72 -1.47 -2.40 -15.66
CA PRO A 72 -0.17 -2.03 -15.14
C PRO A 72 0.13 -2.78 -13.83
N LEU A 73 1.40 -2.87 -13.46
CA LEU A 73 1.80 -3.44 -12.17
C LEU A 73 1.47 -2.45 -11.03
N GLU A 74 0.64 -2.90 -10.08
CA GLU A 74 0.33 -2.17 -8.85
C GLU A 74 0.63 -3.07 -7.62
N LEU A 75 1.79 -2.87 -7.00
CA LEU A 75 2.31 -3.75 -5.93
C LEU A 75 1.38 -3.84 -4.71
N TYR A 76 0.72 -2.74 -4.37
CA TYR A 76 -0.20 -2.64 -3.24
C TYR A 76 -1.66 -3.00 -3.60
N GLY A 77 -1.91 -3.48 -4.83
CA GLY A 77 -3.26 -3.72 -5.34
C GLY A 77 -3.92 -2.45 -5.89
N LYS A 78 -5.05 -2.63 -6.57
CA LYS A 78 -5.83 -1.52 -7.14
C LYS A 78 -6.68 -0.84 -6.08
N MET A 79 -7.11 0.39 -6.36
CA MET A 79 -8.02 1.15 -5.48
C MET A 79 -9.37 0.46 -5.23
N ASP A 80 -9.84 -0.38 -6.15
CA ASP A 80 -11.08 -1.16 -6.00
C ASP A 80 -10.90 -2.42 -5.13
N GLY A 81 -9.69 -2.65 -4.60
CA GLY A 81 -9.34 -3.81 -3.79
C GLY A 81 -9.00 -5.07 -4.60
N THR A 82 -9.01 -4.99 -5.93
CA THR A 82 -8.68 -6.13 -6.80
C THR A 82 -7.20 -6.18 -7.16
N ASP A 83 -6.75 -7.37 -7.58
CA ASP A 83 -5.39 -7.59 -8.06
C ASP A 83 -5.20 -7.11 -9.52
N SER A 84 -3.94 -6.85 -9.88
CA SER A 84 -3.57 -6.57 -11.28
C SER A 84 -3.62 -7.86 -12.12
N ASP A 85 -4.31 -7.86 -13.28
CA ASP A 85 -4.27 -8.99 -14.23
C ASP A 85 -2.96 -8.92 -15.03
N LEU A 86 -1.93 -9.51 -14.44
CA LEU A 86 -0.61 -9.64 -15.03
C LEU A 86 -0.51 -10.94 -15.82
N THR A 87 0.15 -10.86 -16.97
CA THR A 87 0.54 -12.04 -17.73
C THR A 87 1.89 -12.53 -17.22
N PRO A 88 2.09 -13.84 -17.05
CA PRO A 88 3.38 -14.42 -16.72
C PRO A 88 4.50 -13.92 -17.63
N ILE A 89 5.69 -13.82 -17.06
CA ILE A 89 6.93 -13.66 -17.82
C ILE A 89 7.19 -14.97 -18.59
N ASP A 90 7.41 -14.88 -19.91
CA ASP A 90 7.52 -16.04 -20.81
C ASP A 90 8.67 -17.00 -20.40
N ASP A 91 9.87 -16.47 -20.09
CA ASP A 91 11.03 -17.20 -19.56
C ASP A 91 11.73 -16.36 -18.51
N TYR A 92 11.39 -16.61 -17.24
CA TYR A 92 11.96 -15.86 -16.12
C TYR A 92 13.45 -16.16 -15.91
N LYS A 93 13.89 -17.41 -16.08
CA LYS A 93 15.29 -17.83 -15.87
C LYS A 93 16.23 -17.15 -16.86
N ALA A 94 15.86 -17.10 -18.13
CA ALA A 94 16.62 -16.36 -19.15
C ALA A 94 16.61 -14.85 -18.85
N LEU A 95 15.46 -14.29 -18.45
CA LEU A 95 15.35 -12.87 -18.07
C LEU A 95 16.26 -12.53 -16.89
N LYS A 96 16.19 -13.31 -15.80
CA LYS A 96 17.02 -13.16 -14.59
C LYS A 96 18.51 -13.19 -14.95
N THR A 97 18.92 -14.16 -15.77
CA THR A 97 20.31 -14.29 -16.22
C THR A 97 20.76 -13.06 -17.01
N LYS A 98 19.94 -12.56 -17.93
CA LYS A 98 20.22 -11.33 -18.69
C LYS A 98 20.34 -10.11 -17.77
N LEU A 99 19.39 -9.92 -16.85
CA LEU A 99 19.39 -8.77 -15.93
C LEU A 99 20.65 -8.72 -15.06
N LEU A 100 21.12 -9.87 -14.57
CA LEU A 100 22.33 -9.96 -13.76
C LEU A 100 23.63 -9.65 -14.53
N THR A 101 23.59 -9.55 -15.87
CA THR A 101 24.75 -9.08 -16.66
C THR A 101 24.94 -7.56 -16.59
N VAL A 102 23.92 -6.81 -16.19
CA VAL A 102 23.99 -5.35 -16.06
C VAL A 102 24.80 -4.98 -14.82
N PRO A 103 25.90 -4.20 -14.91
CA PRO A 103 26.84 -4.03 -13.81
C PRO A 103 26.24 -3.50 -12.50
N ASN A 104 25.24 -2.61 -12.59
CA ASN A 104 24.58 -2.02 -11.43
C ASN A 104 23.46 -2.91 -10.84
N VAL A 105 23.03 -3.97 -11.54
CA VAL A 105 22.05 -4.92 -11.00
C VAL A 105 22.76 -5.86 -10.02
N GLU A 106 22.26 -5.91 -8.79
CA GLU A 106 22.80 -6.78 -7.75
C GLU A 106 22.00 -8.07 -7.62
N ARG A 107 20.66 -7.95 -7.60
CA ARG A 107 19.75 -9.07 -7.34
C ARG A 107 18.45 -8.90 -8.12
N VAL A 108 17.82 -10.03 -8.42
CA VAL A 108 16.51 -10.09 -9.07
C VAL A 108 15.65 -11.08 -8.27
N VAL A 109 14.53 -10.62 -7.73
CA VAL A 109 13.66 -11.40 -6.85
C VAL A 109 12.33 -11.65 -7.56
N PRO A 110 11.93 -12.91 -7.84
CA PRO A 110 10.68 -13.22 -8.51
C PRO A 110 9.49 -13.00 -7.58
N MET A 111 8.36 -12.58 -8.14
CA MET A 111 7.17 -12.26 -7.37
C MET A 111 5.89 -12.63 -8.13
N GLY A 112 4.85 -12.93 -7.34
CA GLY A 112 3.47 -12.96 -7.77
C GLY A 112 2.59 -12.62 -6.58
N ALA A 113 1.66 -11.69 -6.76
CA ALA A 113 0.78 -11.27 -5.67
C ALA A 113 -0.66 -11.67 -5.97
N SER A 114 -1.38 -12.06 -4.93
CA SER A 114 -2.80 -12.37 -4.99
C SER A 114 -3.46 -12.19 -3.62
N THR A 115 -4.76 -12.44 -3.57
CA THR A 115 -5.56 -12.36 -2.35
C THR A 115 -6.16 -13.73 -2.06
N ALA A 116 -6.09 -14.15 -0.81
CA ALA A 116 -6.70 -15.37 -0.32
C ALA A 116 -7.74 -15.04 0.76
N LEU A 117 -8.82 -15.80 0.75
CA LEU A 117 -9.70 -15.96 1.90
C LEU A 117 -9.07 -16.95 2.87
N VAL A 118 -9.04 -16.54 4.13
CA VAL A 118 -8.64 -17.34 5.27
C VAL A 118 -9.86 -17.51 6.16
N ALA A 119 -10.23 -18.76 6.41
CA ALA A 119 -11.13 -19.07 7.51
C ALA A 119 -10.28 -19.06 8.79
N SER A 120 -10.49 -18.07 9.66
CA SER A 120 -9.72 -17.94 10.91
C SER A 120 -10.07 -19.00 11.97
N GLY A 121 -10.88 -20.01 11.62
CA GLY A 121 -11.48 -20.96 12.55
C GLY A 121 -12.54 -20.28 13.43
N ASN A 122 -13.48 -21.05 13.97
CA ASN A 122 -14.45 -20.54 14.94
C ASN A 122 -14.06 -20.98 16.37
N THR A 123 -14.64 -20.36 17.40
CA THR A 123 -14.32 -20.67 18.81
C THR A 123 -14.73 -22.09 19.23
N ILE A 124 -15.74 -22.67 18.59
CA ILE A 124 -16.15 -24.06 18.82
C ILE A 124 -15.07 -25.01 18.29
N ASP A 125 -14.57 -24.82 17.08
CA ASP A 125 -13.51 -25.63 16.48
C ASP A 125 -12.27 -25.66 17.39
N LEU A 126 -11.85 -24.48 17.89
CA LEU A 126 -10.74 -24.38 18.84
C LEU A 126 -11.00 -25.13 20.15
N THR A 127 -12.26 -25.19 20.60
CA THR A 127 -12.65 -25.86 21.84
C THR A 127 -12.75 -27.37 21.65
N LEU A 128 -13.31 -27.82 20.53
CA LEU A 128 -13.39 -29.23 20.15
C LEU A 128 -12.00 -29.80 19.87
N GLU A 129 -11.10 -29.03 19.28
CA GLU A 129 -9.70 -29.45 19.09
C GLU A 129 -8.94 -29.59 20.42
N LYS A 130 -9.17 -28.68 21.38
CA LYS A 130 -8.67 -28.84 22.76
C LYS A 130 -9.23 -30.10 23.41
N PHE A 131 -10.51 -30.40 23.17
CA PHE A 131 -11.15 -31.61 23.70
C PHE A 131 -10.57 -32.87 23.06
N ARG A 132 -10.39 -32.89 21.74
CA ARG A 132 -9.73 -33.97 21.02
C ARG A 132 -8.31 -34.21 21.54
N SER A 133 -7.56 -33.13 21.78
CA SER A 133 -6.22 -33.19 22.37
C SER A 133 -6.23 -33.78 23.79
N LEU A 134 -7.19 -33.40 24.63
CA LEU A 134 -7.37 -33.99 25.96
C LEU A 134 -7.67 -35.49 25.90
N VAL A 135 -8.57 -35.91 25.01
CA VAL A 135 -8.92 -37.32 24.78
C VAL A 135 -7.68 -38.11 24.33
N ASN A 136 -6.90 -37.57 23.40
CA ASN A 136 -5.66 -38.19 22.92
C ASN A 136 -4.57 -38.24 24.01
N ALA A 137 -4.59 -37.31 24.98
CA ALA A 137 -3.66 -37.23 26.08
C ALA A 137 -4.11 -38.03 27.33
N LYS A 138 -5.20 -38.80 27.25
CA LYS A 138 -5.78 -39.55 28.39
C LYS A 138 -4.75 -40.37 29.16
N ASP A 139 -3.84 -41.04 28.46
CA ASP A 139 -2.84 -41.92 29.06
C ASP A 139 -1.65 -41.16 29.70
N THR A 140 -1.56 -39.85 29.47
CA THR A 140 -0.49 -38.99 30.00
C THR A 140 -0.88 -38.22 31.26
N LEU A 141 -2.18 -38.16 31.58
CA LEU A 141 -2.75 -37.44 32.70
C LEU A 141 -3.17 -38.39 33.82
N SER A 142 -3.23 -37.90 35.06
CA SER A 142 -3.85 -38.69 36.13
C SER A 142 -5.37 -38.86 35.88
N PRO A 143 -5.99 -39.98 36.31
CA PRO A 143 -7.42 -40.20 36.10
C PRO A 143 -8.31 -39.07 36.65
N GLU A 144 -7.93 -38.49 37.80
CA GLU A 144 -8.67 -37.38 38.42
C GLU A 144 -8.54 -36.08 37.60
N GLU A 145 -7.35 -35.78 37.08
CA GLU A 145 -7.14 -34.59 36.25
C GLU A 145 -7.83 -34.71 34.90
N TYR A 146 -7.80 -35.90 34.28
CA TYR A 146 -8.50 -36.16 33.03
C TYR A 146 -10.01 -35.97 33.20
N GLU A 147 -10.62 -36.57 34.22
CA GLU A 147 -12.06 -36.43 34.48
C GLU A 147 -12.44 -34.98 34.81
N LYS A 148 -11.62 -34.27 35.56
CA LYS A 148 -11.85 -32.85 35.87
C LYS A 148 -11.83 -31.99 34.61
N GLN A 149 -10.83 -32.15 33.74
CA GLN A 149 -10.71 -31.39 32.50
C GLN A 149 -11.81 -31.77 31.49
N LYS A 150 -12.13 -33.08 31.39
CA LYS A 150 -13.21 -33.59 30.54
C LYS A 150 -14.54 -32.96 30.92
N ASN A 151 -14.90 -33.01 32.20
CA ASN A 151 -16.16 -32.42 32.69
C ASN A 151 -16.20 -30.90 32.51
N SER A 152 -15.05 -30.21 32.62
CA SER A 152 -14.95 -28.78 32.31
C SER A 152 -15.27 -28.48 30.84
N LEU A 153 -14.70 -29.24 29.90
CA LEU A 153 -14.92 -29.07 28.47
C LEU A 153 -16.34 -29.48 28.04
N ILE A 154 -16.91 -30.53 28.64
CA ILE A 154 -18.33 -30.87 28.44
C ILE A 154 -19.22 -29.71 28.89
N GLY A 155 -18.98 -29.18 30.10
CA GLY A 155 -19.69 -28.02 30.62
C GLY A 155 -19.54 -26.80 29.70
N HIS A 156 -18.34 -26.60 29.14
CA HIS A 156 -18.04 -25.52 28.21
C HIS A 156 -18.83 -25.62 26.90
N VAL A 157 -18.85 -26.80 26.26
CA VAL A 157 -19.63 -27.04 25.04
C VAL A 157 -21.14 -26.84 25.30
N ARG A 158 -21.65 -27.30 26.45
CA ARG A 158 -23.05 -27.07 26.85
C ARG A 158 -23.36 -25.58 27.03
N GLN A 159 -22.45 -24.84 27.67
CA GLN A 159 -22.57 -23.39 27.86
C GLN A 159 -22.56 -22.64 26.52
N MET A 160 -21.65 -22.99 25.60
CA MET A 160 -21.66 -22.45 24.23
C MET A 160 -23.00 -22.72 23.54
N GLY A 161 -23.51 -23.94 23.68
CA GLY A 161 -24.81 -24.34 23.16
C GLY A 161 -25.97 -23.48 23.69
N GLU A 162 -25.94 -23.11 24.96
CA GLU A 162 -26.95 -22.24 25.58
C GLU A 162 -26.86 -20.80 25.07
N VAL A 163 -25.64 -20.23 24.99
CA VAL A 163 -25.42 -18.87 24.47
C VAL A 163 -25.92 -18.76 23.02
N LEU A 164 -25.54 -19.71 22.16
CA LEU A 164 -25.94 -19.73 20.75
C LEU A 164 -27.45 -19.97 20.58
N SER A 165 -28.07 -20.77 21.44
CA SER A 165 -29.53 -20.99 21.39
C SER A 165 -30.28 -19.67 21.63
N LYS A 166 -29.84 -18.87 22.61
CA LYS A 166 -30.42 -17.54 22.88
C LYS A 166 -30.21 -16.58 21.71
N ASP A 167 -29.08 -16.65 21.02
CA ASP A 167 -28.80 -15.81 19.85
C ASP A 167 -29.73 -16.13 18.68
N ILE A 168 -29.96 -17.41 18.38
CA ILE A 168 -30.90 -17.83 17.32
C ILE A 168 -32.33 -17.38 17.66
N GLU A 169 -32.74 -17.52 18.92
CA GLU A 169 -34.06 -17.04 19.38
C GLU A 169 -34.21 -15.53 19.17
N ARG A 170 -33.16 -14.75 19.49
CA ARG A 170 -33.15 -13.29 19.30
C ARG A 170 -33.09 -12.88 17.82
N SER A 171 -32.37 -13.62 16.98
CA SER A 171 -32.33 -13.36 15.52
C SER A 171 -33.69 -13.60 14.87
N ARG A 172 -34.45 -14.58 15.36
CA ARG A 172 -35.81 -14.88 14.86
C ARG A 172 -36.74 -13.68 15.01
N GLU A 173 -36.60 -12.91 16.10
CA GLU A 173 -37.35 -11.66 16.32
C GLU A 173 -37.06 -10.59 15.25
N LEU A 174 -35.94 -10.71 14.53
CA LEU A 174 -35.46 -9.75 13.54
C LEU A 174 -35.65 -10.22 12.09
N SER A 175 -35.51 -11.52 11.78
CA SER A 175 -35.52 -12.02 10.39
C SER A 175 -36.68 -12.95 10.00
N ASN A 176 -37.54 -13.38 10.96
CA ASN A 176 -38.56 -14.43 10.74
C ASN A 176 -38.02 -15.77 10.19
N ASP A 177 -36.71 -15.96 10.17
CA ASP A 177 -36.07 -17.20 9.69
C ASP A 177 -35.98 -18.22 10.84
N ASP A 178 -36.41 -19.47 10.59
CA ASP A 178 -36.47 -20.53 11.61
C ASP A 178 -35.43 -21.60 11.27
N ASP A 179 -34.19 -21.37 11.70
CA ASP A 179 -33.09 -22.31 11.51
C ASP A 179 -33.24 -23.54 12.43
N THR A 180 -34.11 -24.45 11.99
CA THR A 180 -34.47 -25.68 12.71
C THR A 180 -33.31 -26.65 12.82
N GLU A 181 -32.41 -26.69 11.84
CA GLU A 181 -31.20 -27.53 11.85
C GLU A 181 -30.22 -27.05 12.91
N ALA A 182 -29.96 -25.73 12.97
CA ALA A 182 -29.11 -25.16 13.99
C ALA A 182 -29.63 -25.39 15.41
N LYS A 183 -30.94 -25.24 15.63
CA LYS A 183 -31.58 -25.54 16.92
C LYS A 183 -31.42 -27.00 17.33
N ALA A 184 -31.60 -27.93 16.39
CA ALA A 184 -31.43 -29.36 16.66
C ALA A 184 -29.97 -29.72 17.00
N ALA A 185 -29.00 -29.11 16.32
CA ALA A 185 -27.58 -29.26 16.61
C ALA A 185 -27.24 -28.78 18.03
N LEU A 186 -27.69 -27.58 18.42
CA LEU A 186 -27.48 -27.03 19.76
C LEU A 186 -28.23 -27.81 20.85
N ALA A 187 -29.39 -28.40 20.54
CA ALA A 187 -30.09 -29.29 21.45
C ALA A 187 -29.31 -30.59 21.69
N THR A 188 -28.71 -31.16 20.62
CA THR A 188 -27.85 -32.35 20.70
C THR A 188 -26.66 -32.09 21.62
N ALA A 189 -25.95 -30.98 21.44
CA ALA A 189 -24.78 -30.64 22.26
C ALA A 189 -25.12 -30.37 23.75
N ARG A 190 -26.40 -30.09 24.06
CA ARG A 190 -26.89 -29.85 25.42
C ARG A 190 -27.51 -31.07 26.10
N SER A 191 -27.82 -32.14 25.37
CA SER A 191 -28.59 -33.26 25.92
C SER A 191 -27.75 -34.15 26.82
N ASP A 192 -28.31 -34.57 27.95
CA ASP A 192 -27.64 -35.54 28.83
C ASP A 192 -27.49 -36.91 28.16
N GLU A 193 -28.42 -37.28 27.28
CA GLU A 193 -28.37 -38.52 26.50
C GLU A 193 -27.11 -38.59 25.63
N PHE A 194 -26.77 -37.52 24.91
CA PHE A 194 -25.58 -37.48 24.06
C PHE A 194 -24.28 -37.65 24.87
N TRP A 195 -24.20 -37.00 26.04
CA TRP A 195 -23.00 -37.07 26.87
C TRP A 195 -22.89 -38.36 27.69
N SER A 196 -24.01 -39.07 27.93
CA SER A 196 -24.03 -40.32 28.71
C SER A 196 -23.24 -41.47 28.07
N SER A 197 -23.11 -41.48 26.74
CA SER A 197 -22.34 -42.45 25.96
C SER A 197 -20.97 -41.97 25.52
N PHE A 198 -20.55 -40.76 25.94
CA PHE A 198 -19.31 -40.14 25.47
C PHE A 198 -18.08 -41.01 25.74
N ASP A 199 -17.99 -41.62 26.92
CA ASP A 199 -16.83 -42.44 27.31
C ASP A 199 -16.66 -43.72 26.50
N ALA A 200 -17.71 -44.18 25.80
CA ALA A 200 -17.66 -45.37 24.95
C ALA A 200 -17.00 -45.08 23.58
N ASP A 201 -17.20 -43.88 23.02
CA ASP A 201 -16.59 -43.43 21.77
C ASP A 201 -16.34 -41.91 21.77
N PRO A 202 -15.31 -41.43 22.49
CA PRO A 202 -15.08 -39.99 22.63
C PRO A 202 -14.81 -39.29 21.30
N LEU A 203 -14.04 -39.92 20.40
CA LEU A 203 -13.66 -39.31 19.12
C LEU A 203 -14.84 -39.25 18.14
N GLY A 204 -15.70 -40.28 18.11
CA GLY A 204 -16.92 -40.24 17.29
C GLY A 204 -17.93 -39.20 17.77
N HIS A 205 -18.08 -39.01 19.10
CA HIS A 205 -18.94 -37.95 19.63
C HIS A 205 -18.38 -36.55 19.27
N LEU A 206 -17.07 -36.34 19.36
CA LEU A 206 -16.45 -35.08 18.94
C LEU A 206 -16.64 -34.82 17.44
N GLU A 207 -16.51 -35.83 16.59
CA GLU A 207 -16.76 -35.70 15.14
C GLU A 207 -18.21 -35.31 14.84
N VAL A 208 -19.19 -35.84 15.58
CA VAL A 208 -20.59 -35.42 15.45
C VAL A 208 -20.77 -33.96 15.84
N LEU A 209 -20.13 -33.51 16.93
CA LEU A 209 -20.19 -32.10 17.34
C LEU A 209 -19.52 -31.19 16.32
N GLU A 210 -18.36 -31.55 15.79
CA GLU A 210 -17.65 -30.80 14.75
C GLU A 210 -18.55 -30.61 13.52
N ASN A 211 -19.18 -31.68 13.04
CA ASN A 211 -20.04 -31.62 11.87
C ASN A 211 -21.35 -30.86 12.10
N LYS A 212 -21.94 -30.95 13.31
CA LYS A 212 -23.24 -30.34 13.61
C LYS A 212 -23.15 -28.90 14.12
N LEU A 213 -22.09 -28.54 14.84
CA LEU A 213 -21.94 -27.21 15.44
C LEU A 213 -21.21 -26.23 14.51
N ALA A 214 -20.32 -26.69 13.62
CA ALA A 214 -19.61 -25.81 12.69
C ALA A 214 -20.55 -24.95 11.80
N PRO A 215 -21.69 -25.45 11.29
CA PRO A 215 -22.62 -24.65 10.48
C PRO A 215 -23.40 -23.59 11.27
N VAL A 216 -23.53 -23.77 12.59
CA VAL A 216 -24.39 -22.94 13.45
C VAL A 216 -23.70 -21.62 13.83
N MET A 217 -22.38 -21.57 13.72
CA MET A 217 -21.60 -20.46 14.23
C MET A 217 -21.32 -19.42 13.14
N THR A 218 -21.78 -18.19 13.35
CA THR A 218 -21.60 -17.05 12.43
C THR A 218 -20.32 -16.24 12.67
N ASP A 219 -19.53 -16.58 13.69
CA ASP A 219 -18.34 -15.84 14.11
C ASP A 219 -17.06 -16.18 13.31
N ALA A 220 -17.15 -17.09 12.34
CA ALA A 220 -16.05 -17.35 11.42
C ALA A 220 -15.83 -16.12 10.54
N ASP A 221 -15.00 -15.18 10.99
CA ASP A 221 -14.61 -14.03 10.18
C ASP A 221 -13.86 -14.58 8.96
N LEU A 222 -14.45 -14.36 7.78
CA LEU A 222 -13.79 -14.54 6.50
C LEU A 222 -12.80 -13.39 6.34
N LEU A 223 -11.52 -13.69 6.59
CA LEU A 223 -10.46 -12.71 6.48
C LEU A 223 -9.88 -12.75 5.07
N PHE A 224 -9.75 -11.59 4.46
CA PHE A 224 -8.99 -11.44 3.22
C PHE A 224 -7.55 -11.11 3.59
N ILE A 225 -6.62 -11.96 3.17
CA ILE A 225 -5.19 -11.72 3.30
C ILE A 225 -4.59 -11.55 1.91
N ARG A 226 -3.91 -10.43 1.70
CA ARG A 226 -3.03 -10.27 0.55
C ARG A 226 -1.77 -11.10 0.82
N PHE A 227 -1.29 -11.81 -0.19
CA PHE A 227 -0.04 -12.55 -0.07
C PHE A 227 0.82 -12.37 -1.32
N ILE A 228 2.13 -12.48 -1.12
CA ILE A 228 3.15 -12.41 -2.18
C ILE A 228 3.87 -13.74 -2.18
N GLY A 229 3.74 -14.49 -3.27
CA GLY A 229 4.60 -15.61 -3.60
C GLY A 229 5.95 -15.12 -4.10
N THR A 230 7.03 -15.54 -3.47
CA THR A 230 8.39 -15.14 -3.84
C THR A 230 9.41 -16.21 -3.47
N ASP A 231 10.67 -15.98 -3.84
CA ASP A 231 11.80 -16.68 -3.23
C ASP A 231 12.06 -16.05 -1.85
N LEU A 232 11.55 -16.67 -0.80
CA LEU A 232 11.59 -16.14 0.58
C LEU A 232 13.02 -15.91 1.07
N ALA A 233 13.97 -16.76 0.69
CA ALA A 233 15.37 -16.63 1.08
C ALA A 233 16.05 -15.46 0.36
N ALA A 234 15.80 -15.31 -0.95
CA ALA A 234 16.30 -14.15 -1.70
C ALA A 234 15.63 -12.85 -1.25
N TYR A 235 14.34 -12.89 -0.93
CA TYR A 235 13.57 -11.75 -0.42
C TYR A 235 14.18 -11.23 0.89
N GLN A 236 14.35 -12.11 1.89
CA GLN A 236 14.89 -11.72 3.19
C GLN A 236 16.32 -11.16 3.10
N LYS A 237 17.14 -11.67 2.17
CA LYS A 237 18.49 -11.12 1.90
C LYS A 237 18.43 -9.74 1.26
N THR A 238 17.41 -9.46 0.45
CA THR A 238 17.25 -8.24 -0.37
C THR A 238 16.63 -7.09 0.40
N PHE A 239 15.57 -7.35 1.16
CA PHE A 239 14.85 -6.33 1.90
C PHE A 239 15.30 -6.32 3.36
N ASP A 240 16.41 -5.63 3.62
CA ASP A 240 17.11 -5.58 4.92
C ASP A 240 16.30 -5.02 6.10
N ARG A 241 15.20 -4.31 5.81
CA ARG A 241 14.25 -3.85 6.83
C ARG A 241 13.40 -4.99 7.38
N MET A 242 13.25 -6.08 6.65
CA MET A 242 12.46 -7.23 7.06
C MET A 242 13.16 -7.99 8.19
N THR A 243 12.46 -8.19 9.30
CA THR A 243 12.93 -9.01 10.43
C THR A 243 11.83 -9.93 10.89
N ILE A 244 12.18 -11.20 11.15
CA ILE A 244 11.27 -12.16 11.78
C ILE A 244 11.33 -11.92 13.28
N VAL A 245 10.19 -11.58 13.88
CA VAL A 245 10.07 -11.25 15.31
C VAL A 245 9.56 -12.41 16.15
N GLU A 246 8.86 -13.35 15.52
CA GLU A 246 8.35 -14.55 16.16
C GLU A 246 8.51 -15.73 15.20
N GLY A 247 8.88 -16.91 15.72
CA GLY A 247 9.07 -18.10 14.90
C GLY A 247 10.38 -18.14 14.13
N THR A 248 10.34 -18.72 12.93
CA THR A 248 11.51 -18.98 12.08
C THR A 248 11.25 -18.60 10.63
N ALA A 249 12.31 -18.42 9.84
CA ALA A 249 12.17 -18.34 8.39
C ALA A 249 11.64 -19.67 7.83
N VAL A 250 10.93 -19.61 6.71
CA VAL A 250 10.57 -20.81 5.96
C VAL A 250 11.86 -21.42 5.40
N PRO A 251 12.18 -22.69 5.68
CA PRO A 251 13.38 -23.32 5.13
C PRO A 251 13.34 -23.34 3.59
N GLU A 252 14.52 -23.25 2.97
CA GLU A 252 14.63 -23.30 1.50
C GLU A 252 13.98 -24.59 0.94
N GLY A 253 13.20 -24.46 -0.13
CA GLY A 253 12.47 -25.58 -0.74
C GLY A 253 11.27 -26.11 0.06
N HIS A 254 10.83 -25.42 1.11
CA HIS A 254 9.64 -25.81 1.88
C HIS A 254 8.47 -24.87 1.61
N ARG A 255 7.26 -25.42 1.62
CA ARG A 255 6.03 -24.62 1.56
C ARG A 255 5.76 -23.97 2.90
N GLY A 256 5.36 -22.71 2.89
CA GLY A 256 5.07 -21.99 4.13
C GLY A 256 4.60 -20.57 3.92
N ILE A 257 4.10 -19.98 5.01
CA ILE A 257 3.69 -18.58 5.05
C ILE A 257 4.31 -17.88 6.26
N LEU A 258 4.74 -16.64 6.03
CA LEU A 258 5.13 -15.68 7.04
C LEU A 258 4.04 -14.60 7.11
N LEU A 259 3.53 -14.35 8.31
CA LEU A 259 2.49 -13.36 8.53
C LEU A 259 3.11 -12.02 8.93
N PRO A 260 2.62 -10.89 8.42
CA PRO A 260 3.12 -9.60 8.88
C PRO A 260 2.53 -9.29 10.25
N ARG A 261 3.34 -8.67 11.12
CA ARG A 261 2.95 -8.33 12.49
C ARG A 261 1.71 -7.44 12.53
N PHE A 262 1.64 -6.43 11.67
CA PHE A 262 0.47 -5.56 11.55
C PHE A 262 -0.81 -6.38 11.30
N PHE A 263 -0.82 -7.27 10.31
CA PHE A 263 -2.00 -8.11 10.03
C PHE A 263 -2.35 -9.01 11.23
N THR A 264 -1.33 -9.57 11.89
CA THR A 264 -1.50 -10.44 13.05
C THR A 264 -2.15 -9.69 14.22
N GLU A 265 -1.66 -8.49 14.53
CA GLU A 265 -2.19 -7.65 15.60
C GLU A 265 -3.57 -7.07 15.27
N GLU A 266 -3.81 -6.66 14.01
CA GLU A 266 -5.06 -6.00 13.62
C GLU A 266 -6.22 -6.98 13.35
N TYR A 267 -5.95 -8.13 12.73
CA TYR A 267 -6.99 -9.02 12.22
C TYR A 267 -7.03 -10.40 12.88
N LEU A 268 -5.90 -10.88 13.41
CA LEU A 268 -5.84 -12.22 14.04
C LEU A 268 -5.92 -12.16 15.56
N LYS A 269 -5.66 -10.99 16.16
CA LYS A 269 -5.77 -10.78 17.60
C LYS A 269 -7.23 -10.62 18.03
N LEU A 270 -7.54 -11.11 19.21
CA LEU A 270 -8.83 -10.92 19.88
C LEU A 270 -9.20 -9.43 19.89
N LYS A 271 -10.38 -9.11 19.33
CA LYS A 271 -10.82 -7.73 19.08
C LYS A 271 -10.76 -6.86 20.35
N ASN A 272 -11.16 -7.42 21.50
CA ASN A 272 -11.09 -6.72 22.79
C ASN A 272 -9.67 -6.36 23.22
N ALA A 273 -8.73 -7.31 23.06
CA ALA A 273 -7.33 -7.11 23.38
C ALA A 273 -6.70 -6.06 22.45
N ARG A 274 -6.97 -6.14 21.13
CA ARG A 274 -6.42 -5.16 20.18
C ARG A 274 -6.95 -3.74 20.44
N ARG A 275 -8.23 -3.58 20.76
CA ARG A 275 -8.79 -2.27 21.13
C ARG A 275 -8.20 -1.71 22.42
N LEU A 276 -7.95 -2.57 23.43
CA LEU A 276 -7.22 -2.15 24.63
C LEU A 276 -5.81 -1.64 24.27
N ASP A 277 -5.11 -2.33 23.38
CA ASP A 277 -3.80 -1.86 22.92
C ASP A 277 -3.88 -0.54 22.16
N LYS A 278 -4.88 -0.35 21.28
CA LYS A 278 -5.10 0.92 20.59
C LYS A 278 -5.39 2.07 21.56
N ILE A 279 -6.12 1.80 22.65
CA ILE A 279 -6.33 2.79 23.70
C ILE A 279 -5.01 3.10 24.41
N ARG A 280 -4.22 2.09 24.78
CA ARG A 280 -2.89 2.29 25.39
C ARG A 280 -1.99 3.13 24.48
N GLU A 281 -1.87 2.74 23.21
CA GLU A 281 -1.06 3.43 22.20
C GLU A 281 -1.51 4.88 22.00
N GLY A 282 -2.83 5.14 22.02
CA GLY A 282 -3.33 6.50 21.94
C GLY A 282 -3.01 7.36 23.16
N ARG A 283 -3.03 6.76 24.35
CA ARG A 283 -2.64 7.44 25.59
C ARG A 283 -1.15 7.71 25.65
N GLU A 284 -0.32 6.78 25.20
CA GLU A 284 1.13 6.96 25.06
C GLU A 284 1.47 8.08 24.06
N SER A 285 0.63 8.30 23.05
CA SER A 285 0.75 9.43 22.13
C SER A 285 0.19 10.75 22.68
N GLY A 286 -0.15 10.81 23.98
CA GLY A 286 -0.66 12.02 24.65
C GLY A 286 -2.16 12.29 24.50
N ARG A 287 -2.94 11.35 23.95
CA ARG A 287 -4.41 11.49 23.83
C ARG A 287 -5.11 11.04 25.10
N THR A 288 -6.24 11.64 25.42
CA THR A 288 -7.06 11.24 26.58
C THR A 288 -8.34 10.56 26.13
N ILE A 289 -8.85 9.62 26.93
CA ILE A 289 -10.12 8.94 26.66
C ILE A 289 -11.28 9.95 26.77
N ALA A 290 -11.16 10.96 27.64
CA ALA A 290 -12.16 12.01 27.79
C ALA A 290 -12.37 12.87 26.53
N GLU A 291 -11.32 13.14 25.74
CA GLU A 291 -11.38 14.07 24.60
C GLU A 291 -11.37 13.39 23.23
N ASP A 292 -10.78 12.19 23.12
CA ASP A 292 -10.62 11.50 21.84
C ASP A 292 -11.83 10.60 21.51
N LYS A 293 -12.57 10.98 20.46
CA LYS A 293 -13.76 10.23 20.00
C LYS A 293 -13.46 8.80 19.53
N GLU A 294 -12.27 8.55 19.00
CA GLU A 294 -11.86 7.22 18.55
C GLU A 294 -11.53 6.32 19.74
N LEU A 295 -10.86 6.84 20.77
CA LEU A 295 -10.65 6.10 22.01
C LEU A 295 -11.98 5.77 22.69
N GLN A 296 -12.90 6.73 22.77
CA GLN A 296 -14.25 6.49 23.29
C GLN A 296 -15.03 5.44 22.49
N ARG A 297 -14.84 5.40 21.17
CA ARG A 297 -15.43 4.34 20.32
C ARG A 297 -14.88 2.98 20.71
N PHE A 298 -13.56 2.83 20.87
CA PHE A 298 -12.96 1.55 21.28
C PHE A 298 -13.46 1.09 22.66
N VAL A 299 -13.65 2.02 23.61
CA VAL A 299 -14.26 1.71 24.91
C VAL A 299 -15.69 1.16 24.75
N ARG A 300 -16.55 1.87 24.01
CA ARG A 300 -17.93 1.44 23.77
C ARG A 300 -18.02 0.08 23.07
N GLU A 301 -17.16 -0.15 22.07
CA GLU A 301 -17.11 -1.43 21.36
C GLU A 301 -16.66 -2.57 22.27
N ASN A 302 -15.67 -2.34 23.13
CA ASN A 302 -15.22 -3.36 24.10
C ASN A 302 -16.28 -3.71 25.14
N GLN A 303 -17.06 -2.72 25.58
CA GLN A 303 -18.20 -2.93 26.48
C GLN A 303 -19.32 -3.75 25.83
N ALA A 304 -19.58 -3.52 24.54
CA ALA A 304 -20.66 -4.17 23.81
C ALA A 304 -20.29 -5.58 23.30
N GLN A 305 -19.01 -5.83 23.02
CA GLN A 305 -18.55 -7.05 22.35
C GLN A 305 -17.74 -7.96 23.27
N THR A 306 -18.34 -8.45 24.34
CA THR A 306 -17.69 -9.39 25.29
C THR A 306 -17.93 -10.87 24.98
N ARG A 307 -18.78 -11.15 23.97
CA ARG A 307 -19.25 -12.49 23.62
C ARG A 307 -18.12 -13.47 23.32
N GLU A 308 -17.12 -13.07 22.53
CA GLU A 308 -16.00 -13.95 22.15
C GLU A 308 -15.19 -14.40 23.38
N ILE A 309 -15.00 -13.53 24.38
CA ILE A 309 -14.33 -13.87 25.65
C ILE A 309 -15.15 -14.89 26.43
N VAL A 310 -16.48 -14.68 26.54
CA VAL A 310 -17.38 -15.58 27.26
C VAL A 310 -17.39 -16.96 26.62
N LEU A 311 -17.39 -17.03 25.29
CA LEU A 311 -17.34 -18.30 24.56
C LEU A 311 -16.01 -19.03 24.72
N GLN A 312 -14.90 -18.37 25.04
CA GLN A 312 -13.58 -19.04 25.17
C GLN A 312 -13.31 -19.67 26.54
N LEU A 313 -14.02 -19.23 27.59
CA LEU A 313 -13.74 -19.65 28.96
C LEU A 313 -14.59 -20.87 29.34
N ASP A 314 -13.92 -21.95 29.74
CA ASP A 314 -14.58 -23.14 30.27
C ASP A 314 -15.16 -22.89 31.68
N THR A 315 -15.86 -23.87 32.25
CA THR A 315 -16.56 -23.70 33.52
C THR A 315 -15.60 -23.40 34.68
N ILE A 316 -14.42 -24.04 34.69
CA ILE A 316 -13.39 -23.83 35.71
C ILE A 316 -12.79 -22.43 35.60
N ALA A 317 -12.36 -22.03 34.41
CA ALA A 317 -11.79 -20.73 34.13
C ALA A 317 -12.80 -19.62 34.38
N THR A 318 -14.06 -19.81 33.99
CA THR A 318 -15.15 -18.86 34.25
C THR A 318 -15.31 -18.60 35.75
N THR A 319 -15.36 -19.64 36.57
CA THR A 319 -15.50 -19.50 38.03
C THR A 319 -14.31 -18.76 38.65
N GLU A 320 -13.09 -19.07 38.21
CA GLU A 320 -11.88 -18.39 38.70
C GLU A 320 -11.84 -16.91 38.28
N VAL A 321 -12.19 -16.62 37.02
CA VAL A 321 -12.21 -15.26 36.46
C VAL A 321 -13.27 -14.41 37.14
N ILE A 322 -14.48 -14.94 37.37
CA ILE A 322 -15.54 -14.25 38.11
C ILE A 322 -15.03 -13.82 39.50
N LYS A 323 -14.44 -14.75 40.26
CA LYS A 323 -13.91 -14.45 41.60
C LYS A 323 -12.85 -13.34 41.54
N LYS A 324 -11.88 -13.45 40.63
CA LYS A 324 -10.83 -12.43 40.44
C LYS A 324 -11.39 -11.07 40.03
N LEU A 325 -12.40 -11.04 39.17
CA LEU A 325 -13.08 -9.82 38.74
C LEU A 325 -13.88 -9.18 39.88
N GLN A 326 -14.60 -9.97 40.68
CA GLN A 326 -15.30 -9.49 41.88
C GLN A 326 -14.33 -8.86 42.87
N ASP A 327 -13.21 -9.54 43.15
CA ASP A 327 -12.16 -9.07 44.05
C ASP A 327 -11.48 -7.79 43.55
N PHE A 328 -11.26 -7.66 42.23
CA PHE A 328 -10.62 -6.50 41.61
C PHE A 328 -11.56 -5.30 41.50
N LEU A 329 -12.79 -5.51 41.02
CA LEU A 329 -13.78 -4.45 40.78
C LEU A 329 -14.56 -4.07 42.05
N LYS A 330 -14.46 -4.87 43.12
CA LYS A 330 -15.20 -4.70 44.38
C LYS A 330 -16.72 -4.72 44.18
N VAL A 331 -17.21 -5.68 43.39
CA VAL A 331 -18.63 -5.87 43.08
C VAL A 331 -19.06 -7.32 43.32
N ASN A 332 -20.36 -7.54 43.53
CA ASN A 332 -20.94 -8.86 43.81
C ASN A 332 -21.70 -9.46 42.61
N ASP A 333 -21.51 -8.92 41.40
CA ASP A 333 -22.16 -9.47 40.20
C ASP A 333 -21.68 -10.91 39.96
N THR A 334 -22.60 -11.83 39.66
CA THR A 334 -22.30 -13.25 39.42
C THR A 334 -22.14 -13.57 37.93
N GLU A 335 -22.67 -12.71 37.06
CA GLU A 335 -22.66 -12.89 35.62
C GLU A 335 -21.36 -12.38 34.99
N LEU A 336 -20.60 -13.28 34.36
CA LEU A 336 -19.36 -12.94 33.68
C LEU A 336 -19.51 -11.80 32.64
N PRO A 337 -20.55 -11.77 31.77
CA PRO A 337 -20.72 -10.68 30.82
C PRO A 337 -20.81 -9.30 31.49
N ALA A 338 -21.53 -9.19 32.61
CA ALA A 338 -21.68 -7.94 33.34
C ALA A 338 -20.34 -7.49 33.97
N LEU A 339 -19.58 -8.43 34.54
CA LEU A 339 -18.24 -8.16 35.07
C LEU A 339 -17.26 -7.73 33.98
N LEU A 340 -17.31 -8.35 32.79
CA LEU A 340 -16.49 -7.96 31.64
C LEU A 340 -16.86 -6.57 31.12
N THR A 341 -18.16 -6.26 30.98
CA THR A 341 -18.61 -4.91 30.61
C THR A 341 -18.10 -3.89 31.62
N ARG A 342 -18.18 -4.19 32.92
CA ARG A 342 -17.59 -3.33 33.95
C ARG A 342 -16.10 -3.19 33.80
N LEU A 343 -15.34 -4.26 33.60
CA LEU A 343 -13.88 -4.23 33.39
C LEU A 343 -13.52 -3.29 32.24
N PHE A 344 -14.24 -3.36 31.12
CA PHE A 344 -14.01 -2.53 29.93
C PHE A 344 -14.55 -1.10 30.04
N THR A 345 -15.28 -0.74 31.09
CA THR A 345 -15.64 0.65 31.41
C THR A 345 -14.42 1.41 31.92
N VAL A 346 -13.56 1.80 30.99
CA VAL A 346 -12.29 2.48 31.26
C VAL A 346 -12.38 4.00 31.08
N ASP A 347 -11.61 4.71 31.88
CA ASP A 347 -11.34 6.15 31.79
C ASP A 347 -9.84 6.42 31.96
N ASP A 348 -9.42 7.69 31.90
CA ASP A 348 -8.02 8.05 32.01
C ASP A 348 -7.38 7.65 33.36
N ASP A 349 -8.15 7.57 34.44
CA ASP A 349 -7.63 7.25 35.77
C ASP A 349 -7.47 5.74 35.99
N ASN A 350 -8.43 4.96 35.49
CA ASN A 350 -8.53 3.54 35.81
C ASN A 350 -7.98 2.61 34.72
N PHE A 351 -7.66 3.14 33.53
CA PHE A 351 -7.28 2.33 32.37
C PHE A 351 -6.08 1.42 32.65
N ASN A 352 -4.99 1.94 33.23
CA ASN A 352 -3.75 1.18 33.42
C ASN A 352 -4.00 -0.06 34.29
N ALA A 353 -4.70 0.10 35.41
CA ALA A 353 -5.00 -1.02 36.31
C ALA A 353 -5.87 -2.10 35.64
N ARG A 354 -6.83 -1.70 34.80
CA ARG A 354 -7.73 -2.63 34.09
C ARG A 354 -7.05 -3.29 32.89
N TYR A 355 -6.18 -2.55 32.20
CA TYR A 355 -5.31 -3.07 31.15
C TYR A 355 -4.40 -4.16 31.71
N ASP A 356 -3.72 -3.88 32.82
CA ASP A 356 -2.84 -4.83 33.51
C ASP A 356 -3.62 -6.05 34.00
N PHE A 357 -4.80 -5.85 34.58
CA PHE A 357 -5.67 -6.97 34.98
C PHE A 357 -6.03 -7.86 33.80
N PHE A 358 -6.44 -7.27 32.66
CA PHE A 358 -6.79 -8.02 31.46
C PHE A 358 -5.62 -8.90 31.01
N TYR A 359 -4.43 -8.32 30.84
CA TYR A 359 -3.28 -9.07 30.33
C TYR A 359 -2.67 -10.05 31.33
N LYS A 360 -2.79 -9.78 32.64
CA LYS A 360 -2.23 -10.65 33.68
C LYS A 360 -3.15 -11.81 34.06
N GLU A 361 -4.44 -11.55 34.18
CA GLU A 361 -5.38 -12.51 34.78
C GLU A 361 -6.30 -13.17 33.75
N LEU A 362 -6.71 -12.43 32.71
CA LEU A 362 -7.68 -12.91 31.72
C LEU A 362 -7.00 -13.48 30.48
N ALA A 363 -6.08 -12.72 29.87
CA ALA A 363 -5.39 -13.10 28.63
C ALA A 363 -4.72 -14.48 28.65
N PRO A 364 -4.09 -14.95 29.74
CA PRO A 364 -3.50 -16.30 29.78
C PRO A 364 -4.52 -17.44 29.67
N LYS A 365 -5.81 -17.15 29.91
CA LYS A 365 -6.91 -18.11 29.80
C LYS A 365 -7.64 -18.02 28.44
N LEU A 366 -7.24 -17.08 27.59
CA LEU A 366 -7.86 -16.81 26.30
C LEU A 366 -6.91 -17.20 25.15
N SER A 367 -7.47 -17.57 24.01
CA SER A 367 -6.74 -17.61 22.75
C SER A 367 -6.68 -16.18 22.20
N LEU A 368 -5.59 -15.47 22.52
CA LEU A 368 -5.40 -14.09 22.06
C LEU A 368 -5.28 -13.99 20.53
N TYR A 369 -4.73 -15.02 19.88
CA TYR A 369 -4.57 -15.05 18.43
C TYR A 369 -5.32 -16.26 17.86
N ARG A 370 -6.05 -16.04 16.78
CA ARG A 370 -6.78 -17.11 16.08
C ARG A 370 -5.87 -18.05 15.30
N VAL A 371 -4.73 -17.55 14.84
CA VAL A 371 -3.68 -18.31 14.16
C VAL A 371 -2.36 -17.98 14.83
N ARG A 372 -1.59 -19.00 15.19
CA ARG A 372 -0.28 -18.89 15.84
C ARG A 372 0.82 -19.47 14.96
N VAL A 373 2.05 -19.10 15.28
CA VAL A 373 3.23 -19.76 14.69
C VAL A 373 3.18 -21.25 14.98
N GLY A 374 3.36 -22.07 13.95
CA GLY A 374 3.27 -23.52 14.00
C GLY A 374 1.93 -24.07 13.51
N ASP A 375 0.86 -23.27 13.50
CA ASP A 375 -0.45 -23.69 13.02
C ASP A 375 -0.45 -23.87 11.49
N THR A 376 -1.42 -24.65 10.99
CA THR A 376 -1.67 -24.79 9.55
C THR A 376 -2.88 -23.96 9.18
N MET A 377 -2.72 -23.08 8.19
CA MET A 377 -3.74 -22.17 7.72
C MET A 377 -4.26 -22.59 6.36
N THR A 378 -5.57 -22.55 6.17
CA THR A 378 -6.22 -22.83 4.89
C THR A 378 -6.31 -21.54 4.08
N LEU A 379 -5.57 -21.48 2.97
CA LEU A 379 -5.66 -20.39 2.01
C LEU A 379 -6.58 -20.79 0.87
N ARG A 380 -7.62 -19.99 0.62
CA ARG A 380 -8.54 -20.18 -0.50
C ARG A 380 -8.45 -18.98 -1.43
N SER A 381 -7.99 -19.16 -2.66
CA SER A 381 -7.83 -18.07 -3.63
C SER A 381 -8.59 -18.36 -4.92
N PHE A 382 -9.03 -17.30 -5.59
CA PHE A 382 -9.62 -17.38 -6.92
C PHE A 382 -8.49 -17.25 -7.95
N GLY A 383 -8.22 -18.34 -8.67
CA GLY A 383 -7.25 -18.35 -9.75
C GLY A 383 -7.71 -17.52 -10.95
N ARG A 384 -6.83 -17.36 -11.94
CA ARG A 384 -7.09 -16.51 -13.13
C ARG A 384 -8.33 -16.93 -13.93
N SER A 385 -8.66 -18.22 -13.93
CA SER A 385 -9.84 -18.78 -14.61
C SER A 385 -11.15 -18.59 -13.83
N GLY A 386 -11.10 -17.98 -12.64
CA GLY A 386 -12.22 -17.95 -11.69
C GLY A 386 -12.37 -19.23 -10.86
N ALA A 387 -11.57 -20.26 -11.15
CA ALA A 387 -11.55 -21.49 -10.36
C ALA A 387 -10.99 -21.21 -8.95
N VAL A 388 -11.62 -21.80 -7.95
CA VAL A 388 -11.17 -21.67 -6.56
C VAL A 388 -10.15 -22.76 -6.24
N ASN A 389 -8.95 -22.35 -5.85
CA ASN A 389 -7.92 -23.26 -5.35
C ASN A 389 -7.80 -23.12 -3.83
N THR A 390 -7.51 -24.23 -3.17
CA THR A 390 -7.32 -24.27 -1.72
C THR A 390 -6.01 -24.97 -1.40
N VAL A 391 -5.17 -24.33 -0.58
CA VAL A 391 -3.88 -24.87 -0.14
C VAL A 391 -3.77 -24.72 1.37
N LEU A 392 -3.30 -25.78 2.03
CA LEU A 392 -2.95 -25.79 3.44
C LEU A 392 -1.48 -25.37 3.56
N VAL A 393 -1.20 -24.34 4.36
CA VAL A 393 0.16 -23.81 4.55
C VAL A 393 0.50 -23.71 6.02
N LYS A 394 1.72 -24.09 6.38
CA LYS A 394 2.22 -23.92 7.74
C LYS A 394 2.66 -22.48 7.98
N VAL A 395 2.26 -21.90 9.11
CA VAL A 395 2.72 -20.59 9.57
C VAL A 395 4.07 -20.74 10.25
N TYR A 396 5.14 -20.27 9.62
CA TYR A 396 6.50 -20.43 10.16
C TYR A 396 6.94 -19.32 11.11
N GLY A 397 6.40 -18.11 10.92
CA GLY A 397 6.80 -16.96 11.70
C GLY A 397 5.99 -15.71 11.40
N VAL A 398 6.17 -14.72 12.27
CA VAL A 398 5.65 -13.36 12.12
C VAL A 398 6.82 -12.43 11.81
N PHE A 399 6.67 -11.61 10.79
CA PHE A 399 7.69 -10.65 10.37
C PHE A 399 7.20 -9.20 10.45
N GLU A 400 8.14 -8.27 10.55
CA GLU A 400 7.85 -6.84 10.44
C GLU A 400 8.93 -6.15 9.62
N PHE A 401 8.63 -4.94 9.15
CA PHE A 401 9.62 -4.06 8.53
C PHE A 401 10.02 -2.99 9.53
N ARG A 402 11.31 -2.91 9.87
CA ARG A 402 11.86 -1.92 10.81
C ARG A 402 11.45 -0.50 10.42
N GLY A 403 10.82 0.22 11.35
CA GLY A 403 10.25 1.57 11.18
C GLY A 403 8.90 1.62 10.48
N LEU A 404 8.32 0.49 10.06
CA LEU A 404 7.04 0.39 9.37
C LEU A 404 6.10 -0.61 10.07
N GLU A 405 6.32 -0.87 11.36
CA GLU A 405 5.62 -1.89 12.14
C GLU A 405 4.12 -1.62 12.24
N LYS A 406 3.73 -0.33 12.29
CA LYS A 406 2.34 0.13 12.33
C LYS A 406 1.76 0.42 10.95
N SER A 407 2.54 0.28 9.88
CA SER A 407 2.09 0.67 8.55
C SER A 407 1.09 -0.35 7.98
N PRO A 408 -0.16 0.06 7.69
CA PRO A 408 -1.10 -0.83 6.99
C PRO A 408 -0.62 -1.19 5.58
N LEU A 409 0.13 -0.31 4.93
CA LEU A 409 0.61 -0.51 3.57
C LEU A 409 1.75 -1.52 3.50
N ALA A 410 2.71 -1.44 4.42
CA ALA A 410 3.82 -2.40 4.47
C ALA A 410 3.43 -3.72 5.16
N GLY A 411 2.52 -3.68 6.12
CA GLY A 411 2.19 -4.80 7.00
C GLY A 411 0.90 -5.55 6.64
N SER A 412 0.31 -5.32 5.47
CA SER A 412 -0.92 -6.01 5.03
C SER A 412 -0.68 -7.27 4.20
N ALA A 413 0.49 -7.41 3.58
CA ALA A 413 0.80 -8.54 2.70
C ALA A 413 1.63 -9.62 3.42
N ALA A 414 1.12 -10.85 3.46
CA ALA A 414 1.88 -12.01 3.88
C ALA A 414 2.87 -12.47 2.80
N LEU A 415 3.90 -13.21 3.21
CA LEU A 415 4.88 -13.77 2.29
C LEU A 415 4.75 -15.28 2.27
N THR A 416 4.69 -15.87 1.08
CA THR A 416 4.69 -17.31 0.88
C THR A 416 5.66 -17.69 -0.23
N ASP A 417 5.96 -18.98 -0.36
CA ASP A 417 6.81 -19.46 -1.43
C ASP A 417 6.10 -19.35 -2.79
N LEU A 418 6.90 -19.21 -3.84
CA LEU A 418 6.39 -19.01 -5.20
C LEU A 418 5.59 -20.23 -5.72
N VAL A 419 5.87 -21.44 -5.24
CA VAL A 419 5.16 -22.67 -5.66
C VAL A 419 3.76 -22.71 -5.06
N THR A 420 3.59 -22.36 -3.79
CA THR A 420 2.29 -22.17 -3.13
C THR A 420 1.47 -21.08 -3.82
N PHE A 421 2.08 -19.96 -4.21
CA PHE A 421 1.39 -18.94 -5.00
C PHE A 421 0.86 -19.50 -6.32
N ARG A 422 1.66 -20.26 -7.07
CA ARG A 422 1.24 -20.86 -8.35
C ARG A 422 0.04 -21.78 -8.17
N GLU A 423 0.04 -22.58 -7.12
CA GLU A 423 -1.08 -23.47 -6.79
C GLU A 423 -2.36 -22.69 -6.50
N LEU A 424 -2.28 -21.66 -5.66
CA LEU A 424 -3.41 -20.80 -5.33
C LEU A 424 -3.94 -20.04 -6.56
N TYR A 425 -3.03 -19.58 -7.42
CA TYR A 425 -3.39 -18.83 -8.62
C TYR A 425 -3.88 -19.72 -9.78
N GLY A 426 -3.71 -21.05 -9.66
CA GLY A 426 -4.18 -22.05 -10.63
C GLY A 426 -3.20 -22.36 -11.77
N TYR A 427 -1.91 -22.10 -11.59
CA TYR A 427 -0.87 -22.53 -12.53
C TYR A 427 -0.48 -24.00 -12.30
N LEU A 428 -0.08 -24.68 -13.38
CA LEU A 428 0.45 -26.05 -13.32
C LEU A 428 1.85 -26.05 -12.70
N THR A 429 2.02 -26.77 -11.60
CA THR A 429 3.32 -27.07 -10.97
C THR A 429 3.95 -28.34 -11.55
N ALA A 430 5.23 -28.60 -11.22
CA ALA A 430 5.91 -29.82 -11.66
C ALA A 430 5.20 -31.08 -11.13
N GLU A 431 4.78 -31.04 -9.87
CA GLU A 431 4.01 -32.10 -9.20
C GLU A 431 2.68 -32.37 -9.92
N LYS A 432 1.89 -31.33 -10.21
CA LYS A 432 0.62 -31.47 -10.96
C LYS A 432 0.83 -31.96 -12.39
N LYS A 433 1.91 -31.55 -13.05
CA LYS A 433 2.23 -32.04 -14.39
C LYS A 433 2.54 -33.54 -14.35
N ALA A 434 3.37 -33.99 -13.41
CA ALA A 434 3.68 -35.41 -13.23
C ALA A 434 2.42 -36.22 -12.87
N GLU A 435 1.55 -35.70 -12.01
CA GLU A 435 0.27 -36.32 -11.67
C GLU A 435 -0.66 -36.39 -12.90
N LEU A 436 -0.79 -35.30 -13.66
CA LEU A 436 -1.62 -35.26 -14.87
C LEU A 436 -1.11 -36.26 -15.91
N ASP A 437 0.21 -36.38 -16.07
CA ASP A 437 0.82 -37.34 -16.98
C ASP A 437 0.64 -38.79 -16.49
N ALA A 438 0.68 -39.04 -15.17
CA ALA A 438 0.34 -40.32 -14.57
C ALA A 438 -1.15 -40.68 -14.75
N LEU A 439 -2.06 -39.74 -14.50
CA LEU A 439 -3.51 -39.93 -14.71
C LEU A 439 -3.84 -40.18 -16.18
N LYS A 440 -3.16 -39.48 -17.11
CA LYS A 440 -3.29 -39.76 -18.56
C LYS A 440 -2.82 -41.17 -18.89
N ALA A 441 -1.72 -41.62 -18.28
CA ALA A 441 -1.21 -42.98 -18.46
C ALA A 441 -2.18 -44.04 -17.89
N GLU A 442 -2.88 -43.76 -16.79
CA GLU A 442 -3.89 -44.65 -16.22
C GLU A 442 -5.22 -44.66 -16.98
N THR A 443 -5.65 -43.52 -17.52
CA THR A 443 -6.99 -43.36 -18.13
C THR A 443 -7.03 -43.65 -19.63
N ASN A 444 -5.89 -43.98 -20.27
CA ASN A 444 -5.80 -44.12 -21.74
C ASN A 444 -6.38 -42.91 -22.51
N ALA A 445 -6.38 -41.73 -21.88
CA ALA A 445 -6.99 -40.54 -22.45
C ALA A 445 -6.16 -40.03 -23.63
N LYS A 446 -6.73 -40.06 -24.84
CA LYS A 446 -6.10 -39.52 -26.05
C LYS A 446 -6.08 -37.98 -25.97
N GLN A 447 -4.89 -37.39 -26.11
CA GLN A 447 -4.75 -35.93 -26.16
C GLN A 447 -5.21 -35.43 -27.53
N VAL A 448 -6.35 -34.74 -27.54
CA VAL A 448 -6.91 -34.12 -28.72
C VAL A 448 -6.29 -32.73 -28.88
N THR A 449 -5.48 -32.53 -29.91
CA THR A 449 -4.92 -31.21 -30.22
C THR A 449 -5.98 -30.36 -30.94
N ARG A 450 -5.91 -29.03 -30.79
CA ARG A 450 -6.89 -28.12 -31.39
C ARG A 450 -6.95 -28.25 -32.91
N GLU A 451 -5.84 -28.60 -33.54
CA GLU A 451 -5.74 -28.79 -34.99
C GLU A 451 -6.45 -30.07 -35.48
N ASN A 452 -6.56 -31.09 -34.63
CA ASN A 452 -7.15 -32.40 -34.98
C ASN A 452 -8.45 -32.70 -34.23
N ALA A 453 -8.99 -31.72 -33.50
CA ALA A 453 -10.09 -31.95 -32.56
C ALA A 453 -11.36 -32.48 -33.21
N GLU A 454 -11.64 -32.05 -34.43
CA GLU A 454 -12.81 -32.50 -35.17
C GLU A 454 -12.67 -33.97 -35.62
N ALA A 455 -11.48 -34.36 -36.10
CA ALA A 455 -11.22 -35.72 -36.56
C ALA A 455 -11.11 -36.73 -35.40
N ASP A 456 -10.48 -36.35 -34.30
CA ASP A 456 -10.26 -37.25 -33.15
C ASP A 456 -11.51 -37.44 -32.27
N LEU A 457 -12.43 -36.46 -32.24
CA LEU A 457 -13.68 -36.53 -31.47
C LEU A 457 -14.88 -36.99 -32.29
N PHE A 458 -14.91 -36.67 -33.60
CA PHE A 458 -16.09 -36.88 -34.44
C PHE A 458 -15.81 -37.64 -35.74
N GLY A 459 -14.57 -38.04 -36.01
CA GLY A 459 -14.16 -38.71 -37.25
C GLY A 459 -14.27 -40.24 -37.26
N GLY A 460 -14.88 -40.86 -36.25
CA GLY A 460 -15.03 -42.31 -36.14
C GLY A 460 -16.51 -42.75 -36.06
N ASP A 461 -16.86 -43.73 -36.88
CA ASP A 461 -18.19 -44.39 -36.97
C ASP A 461 -18.45 -45.33 -35.77
N GLY A 462 -18.24 -44.82 -34.55
CA GLY A 462 -18.37 -45.55 -33.28
C GLY A 462 -19.69 -45.24 -32.57
N ASP A 463 -20.37 -46.30 -32.11
CA ASP A 463 -21.70 -46.31 -31.51
C ASP A 463 -22.06 -45.09 -30.65
N VAL A 464 -23.25 -44.57 -30.95
CA VAL A 464 -23.98 -43.57 -30.16
C VAL A 464 -24.10 -44.06 -28.72
N VAL A 465 -23.31 -43.48 -27.82
CA VAL A 465 -23.45 -43.73 -26.38
C VAL A 465 -24.71 -43.02 -25.89
N GLU A 466 -25.65 -43.85 -25.42
CA GLU A 466 -26.91 -43.57 -24.71
C GLU A 466 -27.11 -42.12 -24.23
N GLU A 467 -28.22 -41.52 -24.69
CA GLU A 467 -28.88 -40.39 -24.02
C GLU A 467 -29.11 -40.74 -22.55
N THR A 468 -28.25 -40.23 -21.67
CA THR A 468 -28.55 -40.21 -20.25
C THR A 468 -29.64 -39.16 -20.06
N THR A 469 -30.81 -39.62 -19.64
CA THR A 469 -31.96 -38.79 -19.26
C THR A 469 -31.49 -37.66 -18.35
N ALA A 470 -31.81 -36.43 -18.74
CA ALA A 470 -31.54 -35.24 -17.95
C ALA A 470 -32.16 -35.40 -16.55
N THR A 471 -31.33 -35.70 -15.56
CA THR A 471 -31.68 -35.43 -14.17
C THR A 471 -31.81 -33.92 -14.04
N THR A 472 -32.98 -33.50 -13.56
CA THR A 472 -33.30 -32.11 -13.20
C THR A 472 -32.11 -31.48 -12.49
N PHE A 473 -31.61 -30.37 -13.04
CA PHE A 473 -30.68 -29.49 -12.34
C PHE A 473 -31.36 -29.05 -11.04
N ASP A 474 -30.93 -29.63 -9.93
CA ASP A 474 -31.27 -29.15 -8.60
C ASP A 474 -30.63 -27.76 -8.47
N ASP A 475 -31.44 -26.74 -8.25
CA ASP A 475 -31.06 -25.31 -8.24
C ASP A 475 -30.25 -24.93 -6.97
N LYS A 476 -29.48 -25.90 -6.46
CA LYS A 476 -28.43 -25.68 -5.48
C LYS A 476 -27.17 -25.42 -6.27
N LEU A 477 -26.71 -24.16 -6.24
CA LEU A 477 -25.31 -23.81 -6.46
C LEU A 477 -24.42 -24.95 -5.95
N PRO A 478 -23.41 -25.43 -6.71
CA PRO A 478 -22.45 -26.40 -6.21
C PRO A 478 -21.51 -25.74 -5.18
N GLY A 479 -22.07 -25.23 -4.09
CA GLY A 479 -21.39 -25.01 -2.83
C GLY A 479 -21.54 -26.29 -2.03
N GLY A 480 -20.57 -27.20 -2.13
CA GLY A 480 -20.58 -28.37 -1.24
C GLY A 480 -19.85 -29.62 -1.71
N GLN A 481 -19.46 -29.76 -2.99
CA GLN A 481 -18.38 -30.70 -3.29
C GLN A 481 -17.09 -30.07 -2.80
N SER A 482 -16.75 -30.35 -1.55
CA SER A 482 -15.42 -30.19 -0.99
C SER A 482 -14.44 -30.79 -2.00
N ALA A 483 -13.81 -29.92 -2.80
CA ALA A 483 -12.55 -30.27 -3.43
C ALA A 483 -11.65 -30.63 -2.24
N LYS A 484 -11.57 -31.93 -1.91
CA LYS A 484 -10.79 -32.46 -0.79
C LYS A 484 -9.51 -31.64 -0.74
N SER A 485 -9.32 -30.84 0.31
CA SER A 485 -8.13 -30.03 0.51
C SER A 485 -6.92 -30.93 0.29
N ARG A 486 -6.34 -30.86 -0.92
CA ARG A 486 -5.35 -31.84 -1.36
C ARG A 486 -4.07 -31.48 -0.62
N ARG A 487 -3.61 -32.38 0.25
CA ARG A 487 -2.38 -32.18 1.01
C ARG A 487 -1.21 -32.33 0.04
N LEU A 488 -0.76 -31.20 -0.51
CA LEU A 488 0.43 -31.12 -1.36
C LEU A 488 1.68 -31.54 -0.58
N ALA A 489 2.73 -31.95 -1.28
CA ALA A 489 4.02 -32.18 -0.65
C ALA A 489 4.51 -30.91 0.06
N ASP A 490 5.01 -31.06 1.28
CA ASP A 490 5.52 -29.94 2.09
C ASP A 490 6.84 -29.34 1.53
N THR A 491 7.45 -30.00 0.55
CA THR A 491 8.74 -29.61 -0.06
C THR A 491 8.69 -29.61 -1.59
N PHE A 492 9.56 -28.81 -2.21
CA PHE A 492 9.71 -28.68 -3.66
C PHE A 492 11.19 -28.40 -4.04
N PRO A 493 11.63 -28.78 -5.26
CA PRO A 493 13.00 -28.51 -5.71
C PRO A 493 13.24 -27.02 -5.97
N LEU A 494 14.41 -26.51 -5.62
CA LEU A 494 14.74 -25.08 -5.75
C LEU A 494 14.73 -24.56 -7.19
N GLU A 495 15.05 -25.42 -8.16
CA GLU A 495 14.99 -25.08 -9.59
C GLU A 495 13.58 -24.66 -10.03
N GLU A 496 12.55 -25.19 -9.37
CA GLU A 496 11.15 -24.83 -9.64
C GLU A 496 10.88 -23.34 -9.39
N ILE A 497 11.63 -22.66 -8.52
CA ILE A 497 11.48 -21.21 -8.30
C ILE A 497 11.73 -20.46 -9.61
N ASP A 498 12.79 -20.79 -10.34
CA ASP A 498 13.19 -20.07 -11.56
C ASP A 498 12.49 -20.61 -12.82
N ASP A 499 12.17 -21.90 -12.86
CA ASP A 499 11.62 -22.57 -14.06
C ASP A 499 10.09 -22.45 -14.21
N GLY A 500 9.38 -21.97 -13.18
CA GLY A 500 7.92 -21.84 -13.21
C GLY A 500 7.39 -20.43 -13.41
N VAL A 501 6.08 -20.26 -13.25
CA VAL A 501 5.38 -19.00 -13.50
C VAL A 501 5.79 -17.90 -12.51
N VAL A 502 6.15 -16.74 -13.06
CA VAL A 502 6.49 -15.50 -12.34
C VAL A 502 5.70 -14.35 -12.99
N LEU A 503 5.02 -13.53 -12.19
CA LEU A 503 4.21 -12.42 -12.73
C LEU A 503 5.03 -11.14 -12.89
N ASN A 504 5.90 -10.86 -11.92
CA ASN A 504 6.80 -9.71 -11.90
C ASN A 504 8.09 -10.06 -11.15
N ALA A 505 9.11 -9.23 -11.26
CA ALA A 505 10.32 -9.37 -10.46
C ALA A 505 10.86 -8.02 -10.01
N ALA A 506 11.26 -7.96 -8.73
CA ALA A 506 11.96 -6.81 -8.17
C ALA A 506 13.44 -6.86 -8.58
N VAL A 507 13.97 -5.72 -9.01
CA VAL A 507 15.39 -5.55 -9.35
C VAL A 507 16.04 -4.66 -8.29
N TRP A 508 17.04 -5.22 -7.62
CA TRP A 508 17.85 -4.50 -6.64
C TRP A 508 19.15 -4.02 -7.31
N LEU A 509 19.57 -2.80 -6.95
CA LEU A 509 20.71 -2.12 -7.55
C LEU A 509 21.78 -1.89 -6.50
N LYS A 510 23.04 -1.87 -6.93
CA LYS A 510 24.19 -1.55 -6.06
C LYS A 510 24.22 -0.07 -5.71
N ASP A 511 24.04 0.78 -6.72
CA ASP A 511 23.80 2.22 -6.58
C ASP A 511 22.33 2.52 -6.89
N GLY A 512 21.59 2.83 -5.82
CA GLY A 512 20.18 3.21 -5.87
C GLY A 512 19.96 4.72 -6.01
N SER A 513 20.96 5.53 -6.34
CA SER A 513 20.76 6.97 -6.56
C SER A 513 19.80 7.21 -7.73
N PRO A 514 18.99 8.29 -7.74
CA PRO A 514 18.04 8.55 -8.82
C PRO A 514 18.68 8.58 -10.21
N TYR A 515 19.93 9.06 -10.29
CA TYR A 515 20.71 9.06 -11.53
C TYR A 515 21.09 7.64 -11.97
N ALA A 516 21.64 6.83 -11.07
CA ALA A 516 22.02 5.45 -11.36
C ALA A 516 20.81 4.57 -11.70
N GLN A 517 19.68 4.76 -11.02
CA GLN A 517 18.42 4.10 -11.36
C GLN A 517 18.01 4.38 -12.80
N LEU A 518 18.02 5.65 -13.22
CA LEU A 518 17.65 6.07 -14.57
C LEU A 518 18.61 5.52 -15.64
N GLU A 519 19.93 5.57 -15.38
CA GLU A 519 20.93 4.97 -16.29
C GLU A 519 20.79 3.46 -16.40
N THR A 520 20.57 2.79 -15.27
CA THR A 520 20.42 1.32 -15.24
C THR A 520 19.13 0.91 -15.94
N GLN A 521 18.03 1.64 -15.73
CA GLN A 521 16.79 1.43 -16.46
C GLN A 521 17.00 1.54 -17.97
N ARG A 522 17.73 2.56 -18.43
CA ARG A 522 18.10 2.71 -19.85
C ARG A 522 18.91 1.53 -20.37
N GLU A 523 19.84 1.03 -19.59
CA GLU A 523 20.66 -0.12 -19.97
C GLU A 523 19.85 -1.41 -20.04
N VAL A 524 19.01 -1.68 -19.03
CA VAL A 524 18.11 -2.83 -19.00
C VAL A 524 17.11 -2.75 -20.15
N GLU A 525 16.50 -1.61 -20.39
CA GLU A 525 15.57 -1.44 -21.50
C GLU A 525 16.26 -1.56 -22.87
N ARG A 526 17.53 -1.17 -23.01
CA ARG A 526 18.30 -1.42 -24.23
C ARG A 526 18.59 -2.91 -24.41
N LEU A 527 18.96 -3.60 -23.33
CA LEU A 527 19.24 -5.03 -23.31
C LEU A 527 18.00 -5.86 -23.66
N LEU A 528 16.81 -5.43 -23.21
CA LEU A 528 15.54 -6.09 -23.49
C LEU A 528 14.86 -5.56 -24.77
N GLY A 529 15.16 -4.33 -25.17
CA GLY A 529 14.58 -3.59 -26.29
C GLY A 529 15.11 -4.00 -27.67
N THR A 530 16.22 -4.75 -27.74
CA THR A 530 16.62 -5.47 -28.96
C THR A 530 15.55 -6.46 -29.45
N GLU A 531 14.50 -6.68 -28.67
CA GLU A 531 13.37 -7.55 -28.98
C GLU A 531 12.06 -6.80 -29.34
N ALA A 532 12.06 -5.46 -29.39
CA ALA A 532 10.87 -4.67 -29.74
C ALA A 532 10.61 -4.67 -31.28
N PRO A 533 9.35 -4.58 -31.74
CA PRO A 533 9.01 -4.65 -33.17
C PRO A 533 9.64 -3.50 -33.97
N PRO A 534 9.99 -3.65 -35.25
CA PRO A 534 10.49 -2.55 -36.07
C PRO A 534 9.47 -1.39 -36.13
N VAL A 535 9.97 -0.15 -36.16
CA VAL A 535 9.14 1.07 -36.17
C VAL A 535 8.13 1.01 -37.31
N ASN A 536 6.85 1.09 -37.00
CA ASN A 536 5.78 1.07 -37.98
C ASN A 536 5.34 2.50 -38.35
N GLN A 537 5.89 3.03 -39.45
CA GLN A 537 5.62 4.40 -39.88
C GLN A 537 4.14 4.68 -40.15
N ALA A 538 3.40 3.72 -40.73
CA ALA A 538 1.98 3.87 -41.00
C ALA A 538 1.17 4.02 -39.71
N SER A 539 1.55 3.30 -38.65
CA SER A 539 0.94 3.42 -37.33
C SER A 539 1.19 4.80 -36.70
N LEU A 540 2.39 5.36 -36.87
CA LEU A 540 2.74 6.70 -36.37
C LEU A 540 1.98 7.80 -37.10
N ASP A 541 1.88 7.70 -38.43
CA ASP A 541 1.20 8.70 -39.24
C ASP A 541 -0.32 8.71 -38.97
N ALA A 542 -0.92 7.53 -38.78
CA ALA A 542 -2.31 7.41 -38.37
C ALA A 542 -2.56 8.02 -36.99
N ALA A 543 -1.67 7.80 -36.02
CA ALA A 543 -1.75 8.38 -34.69
C ALA A 543 -1.61 9.90 -34.69
N LYS A 544 -0.69 10.46 -35.48
CA LYS A 544 -0.54 11.92 -35.67
C LYS A 544 -1.80 12.54 -36.29
N ALA A 545 -2.35 11.89 -37.32
CA ALA A 545 -3.59 12.34 -37.95
C ALA A 545 -4.75 12.37 -36.96
N LEU A 546 -4.83 11.37 -36.07
CA LEU A 546 -5.84 11.30 -35.03
C LEU A 546 -5.70 12.46 -34.02
N VAL A 547 -4.49 12.76 -33.53
CA VAL A 547 -4.24 13.90 -32.65
C VAL A 547 -4.58 15.24 -33.32
N ALA A 548 -4.27 15.38 -34.61
CA ALA A 548 -4.54 16.60 -35.38
C ALA A 548 -6.04 16.91 -35.54
N THR A 549 -6.94 15.95 -35.27
CA THR A 549 -8.39 16.20 -35.31
C THR A 549 -8.88 17.13 -34.20
N ASN A 550 -8.10 17.32 -33.12
CA ASN A 550 -8.48 18.08 -31.92
C ASN A 550 -9.80 17.62 -31.26
N LYS A 551 -10.22 16.38 -31.49
CA LYS A 551 -11.44 15.80 -30.89
C LYS A 551 -11.19 14.96 -29.64
N LEU A 552 -9.94 14.58 -29.40
CA LEU A 552 -9.54 13.76 -28.27
C LEU A 552 -9.50 14.58 -26.97
N SER A 553 -9.66 13.90 -25.82
CA SER A 553 -9.34 14.53 -24.54
C SER A 553 -7.85 14.93 -24.47
N PHE A 554 -7.54 15.93 -23.66
CA PHE A 554 -6.16 16.35 -23.46
C PHE A 554 -5.24 15.21 -22.96
N PRO A 555 -5.64 14.38 -21.96
CA PRO A 555 -4.83 13.23 -21.53
C PRO A 555 -4.49 12.26 -22.67
N LEU A 556 -5.48 11.89 -23.49
CA LEU A 556 -5.27 10.93 -24.58
C LEU A 556 -4.43 11.51 -25.72
N ALA A 557 -4.71 12.75 -26.13
CA ALA A 557 -3.91 13.44 -27.15
C ALA A 557 -2.44 13.60 -26.74
N SER A 558 -2.21 13.97 -25.47
CA SER A 558 -0.87 14.09 -24.91
C SER A 558 -0.14 12.74 -24.89
N ALA A 559 -0.80 11.68 -24.44
CA ALA A 559 -0.20 10.35 -24.37
C ALA A 559 0.14 9.79 -25.77
N ILE A 560 -0.74 9.98 -26.76
CA ILE A 560 -0.43 9.58 -28.15
C ILE A 560 0.78 10.35 -28.66
N THR A 561 0.84 11.66 -28.42
CA THR A 561 1.96 12.51 -28.86
C THR A 561 3.29 12.06 -28.25
N GLN A 562 3.30 11.70 -26.98
CA GLN A 562 4.50 11.18 -26.30
C GLN A 562 4.98 9.87 -26.93
N VAL A 563 4.08 8.91 -27.18
CA VAL A 563 4.44 7.63 -27.81
C VAL A 563 4.95 7.81 -29.24
N VAL A 564 4.34 8.73 -30.00
CA VAL A 564 4.82 9.06 -31.35
C VAL A 564 6.24 9.64 -31.33
N GLN A 565 6.51 10.59 -30.44
CA GLN A 565 7.85 11.18 -30.29
C GLN A 565 8.90 10.14 -29.88
N LEU A 566 8.49 9.16 -29.07
CA LEU A 566 9.34 8.07 -28.62
C LEU A 566 9.77 7.16 -29.78
N GLU A 567 8.81 6.70 -30.60
CA GLU A 567 9.11 5.86 -31.77
C GLU A 567 9.89 6.62 -32.87
N GLU A 568 9.67 7.92 -33.02
CA GLU A 568 10.52 8.75 -33.89
C GLU A 568 11.96 8.87 -33.38
N SER A 569 12.14 8.90 -32.06
CA SER A 569 13.47 8.92 -31.44
C SER A 569 14.14 7.55 -31.58
N ARG A 570 13.37 6.45 -31.48
CA ARG A 570 13.82 5.08 -31.78
C ARG A 570 14.38 4.96 -33.19
N ALA A 571 13.65 5.47 -34.17
CA ALA A 571 14.05 5.43 -35.57
C ALA A 571 15.41 6.13 -35.81
N LYS A 572 15.79 7.03 -34.91
CA LYS A 572 17.05 7.80 -34.95
C LYS A 572 18.15 7.23 -34.03
N ASN A 573 17.95 6.05 -33.43
CA ASN A 573 18.83 5.49 -32.39
C ASN A 573 19.06 6.40 -31.16
N ASP A 574 18.21 7.41 -30.95
CA ASP A 574 18.17 8.25 -29.73
C ASP A 574 17.08 7.73 -28.79
N TRP A 575 17.04 6.41 -28.58
CA TRP A 575 15.97 5.75 -27.82
C TRP A 575 15.98 6.22 -26.36
N LYS A 576 14.87 6.82 -25.95
CA LYS A 576 14.61 7.18 -24.55
C LYS A 576 13.55 6.22 -24.00
N PRO A 577 13.84 5.54 -22.88
CA PRO A 577 12.97 4.54 -22.33
C PRO A 577 11.79 5.18 -21.61
N GLU A 578 10.56 4.90 -22.04
CA GLU A 578 9.37 5.25 -21.25
C GLU A 578 8.30 4.17 -21.38
N ALA A 579 8.46 3.07 -20.63
CA ALA A 579 7.33 2.22 -20.26
C ALA A 579 6.14 3.06 -19.75
N GLU A 580 6.43 4.18 -19.09
CA GLU A 580 5.45 5.15 -18.61
C GLU A 580 4.62 5.81 -19.71
N ALA A 581 5.20 6.15 -20.87
CA ALA A 581 4.46 6.75 -21.98
C ALA A 581 3.43 5.77 -22.56
N LEU A 582 3.82 4.50 -22.72
CA LEU A 582 2.94 3.45 -23.23
C LEU A 582 1.88 3.03 -22.20
N LEU A 583 2.25 2.94 -20.91
CA LEU A 583 1.31 2.68 -19.82
C LEU A 583 0.34 3.86 -19.63
N GLY A 584 0.83 5.08 -19.77
CA GLY A 584 0.03 6.31 -19.77
C GLY A 584 -0.97 6.33 -20.92
N LEU A 585 -0.53 5.98 -22.14
CA LEU A 585 -1.42 5.85 -23.30
C LEU A 585 -2.49 4.77 -23.09
N LYS A 586 -2.10 3.62 -22.55
CA LYS A 586 -3.04 2.54 -22.22
C LYS A 586 -4.08 2.97 -21.18
N SER A 587 -3.65 3.70 -20.15
CA SER A 587 -4.53 4.22 -19.10
C SER A 587 -5.49 5.30 -19.63
N ALA A 588 -4.97 6.24 -20.43
CA ALA A 588 -5.77 7.28 -21.07
C ALA A 588 -6.81 6.68 -22.04
N LEU A 589 -6.42 5.68 -22.84
CA LEU A 589 -7.35 4.98 -23.73
C LEU A 589 -8.47 4.28 -22.94
N LYS A 590 -8.14 3.64 -21.80
CA LYS A 590 -9.14 3.00 -20.93
C LYS A 590 -10.15 4.01 -20.40
N GLY A 591 -9.69 5.19 -19.98
CA GLY A 591 -10.55 6.28 -19.49
C GLY A 591 -11.49 6.84 -20.55
N ASP A 592 -11.00 7.00 -21.79
CA ASP A 592 -11.74 7.64 -22.88
C ASP A 592 -12.53 6.66 -23.76
N ARG A 593 -12.41 5.35 -23.53
CA ARG A 593 -12.95 4.31 -24.42
C ARG A 593 -14.44 4.49 -24.72
N ALA A 594 -15.23 4.98 -23.77
CA ALA A 594 -16.67 5.20 -23.93
C ALA A 594 -17.01 6.39 -24.87
N GLN A 595 -16.06 7.28 -25.15
CA GLN A 595 -16.24 8.51 -25.93
C GLN A 595 -15.63 8.42 -27.34
N LEU A 596 -14.89 7.35 -27.63
CA LEU A 596 -14.19 7.14 -28.89
C LEU A 596 -14.98 6.20 -29.82
N SER A 597 -14.81 6.38 -31.12
CA SER A 597 -15.28 5.40 -32.12
C SER A 597 -14.35 4.19 -32.20
N ASP A 598 -14.88 3.05 -32.68
CA ASP A 598 -14.11 1.81 -32.84
C ASP A 598 -12.85 1.99 -33.72
N ALA A 599 -12.92 2.87 -34.73
CA ALA A 599 -11.79 3.17 -35.60
C ALA A 599 -10.67 3.93 -34.87
N GLU A 600 -11.03 4.85 -33.98
CA GLU A 600 -10.08 5.61 -33.17
C GLU A 600 -9.45 4.71 -32.11
N ILE A 601 -10.26 3.89 -31.43
CA ILE A 601 -9.79 2.87 -30.48
C ILE A 601 -8.79 1.93 -31.17
N LYS A 602 -9.15 1.40 -32.34
CA LYS A 602 -8.28 0.50 -33.11
C LYS A 602 -6.97 1.17 -33.52
N THR A 603 -6.99 2.45 -33.87
CA THR A 603 -5.77 3.21 -34.21
C THR A 603 -4.82 3.29 -33.02
N VAL A 604 -5.35 3.61 -31.84
CA VAL A 604 -4.54 3.69 -30.61
C VAL A 604 -4.07 2.30 -30.16
N GLU A 605 -4.91 1.28 -30.24
CA GLU A 605 -4.55 -0.12 -29.93
C GLU A 605 -3.45 -0.63 -30.88
N THR A 606 -3.54 -0.32 -32.18
CA THR A 606 -2.52 -0.69 -33.17
C THR A 606 -1.18 0.00 -32.87
N LEU A 607 -1.20 1.28 -32.48
CA LEU A 607 0.00 1.99 -32.04
C LEU A 607 0.60 1.33 -30.78
N LEU A 608 -0.24 1.02 -29.79
CA LEU A 608 0.19 0.34 -28.57
C LEU A 608 0.82 -1.02 -28.88
N GLU A 609 0.17 -1.85 -29.70
CA GLU A 609 0.66 -3.19 -30.05
C GLU A 609 1.98 -3.15 -30.82
N ASN A 610 2.12 -2.23 -31.78
CA ASN A 610 3.34 -2.09 -32.58
C ASN A 610 4.52 -1.53 -31.78
N THR A 611 4.25 -0.79 -30.71
CA THR A 611 5.28 -0.13 -29.89
C THR A 611 5.61 -0.90 -28.61
N ARG A 612 4.81 -1.91 -28.26
CA ARG A 612 4.94 -2.65 -27.00
C ARG A 612 6.28 -3.43 -26.93
N PRO A 613 7.05 -3.32 -25.84
CA PRO A 613 8.18 -4.21 -25.58
C PRO A 613 7.68 -5.63 -25.25
N LYS A 614 8.57 -6.62 -25.11
CA LYS A 614 8.21 -7.95 -24.57
C LYS A 614 8.12 -7.99 -23.04
N THR A 615 8.91 -7.16 -22.38
CA THR A 615 8.95 -7.03 -20.92
C THR A 615 8.93 -5.56 -20.57
N TRP A 616 8.04 -5.16 -19.66
CA TRP A 616 8.05 -3.81 -19.11
C TRP A 616 9.14 -3.69 -18.06
N VAL A 617 9.82 -2.56 -18.05
CA VAL A 617 10.74 -2.14 -17.01
C VAL A 617 10.19 -0.84 -16.46
N VAL A 618 9.88 -0.80 -15.17
CA VAL A 618 9.26 0.35 -14.53
C VAL A 618 9.98 0.72 -13.24
N SER A 619 9.93 2.01 -12.89
CA SER A 619 10.47 2.49 -11.62
C SER A 619 9.64 1.97 -10.44
N TRP A 620 10.22 1.98 -9.24
CA TRP A 620 9.49 1.70 -8.01
C TRP A 620 8.26 2.60 -7.83
N ASN A 621 8.32 3.85 -8.29
CA ASN A 621 7.24 4.83 -8.16
C ASN A 621 6.05 4.44 -9.04
N SER A 622 6.30 4.07 -10.29
CA SER A 622 5.25 3.64 -11.21
C SER A 622 4.66 2.28 -10.78
N ALA A 623 5.48 1.36 -10.26
CA ALA A 623 5.02 0.06 -9.74
C ALA A 623 4.21 0.15 -8.43
N ALA A 624 4.38 1.24 -7.66
CA ALA A 624 3.56 1.51 -6.49
C ALA A 624 2.11 1.89 -6.86
N GLY A 625 1.82 2.13 -8.14
CA GLY A 625 0.48 2.41 -8.65
C GLY A 625 -0.08 3.72 -8.09
N PHE A 626 -1.28 3.65 -7.51
CA PHE A 626 -1.93 4.82 -6.90
C PHE A 626 -1.07 5.50 -5.82
N LEU A 627 -0.30 4.75 -5.03
CA LEU A 627 0.57 5.34 -4.01
C LEU A 627 1.67 6.21 -4.63
N GLY A 628 2.22 5.80 -5.78
CA GLY A 628 3.19 6.62 -6.51
C GLY A 628 2.58 7.91 -7.06
N ASN A 629 1.33 7.83 -7.54
CA ASN A 629 0.59 9.01 -8.01
C ASN A 629 0.31 10.02 -6.89
N ILE A 630 0.12 9.59 -5.64
CA ILE A 630 -0.02 10.48 -4.48
C ILE A 630 1.23 11.38 -4.35
N ILE A 631 2.43 10.86 -4.59
CA ILE A 631 3.69 11.63 -4.55
C ILE A 631 3.66 12.72 -5.62
N GLY A 632 3.27 12.36 -6.84
CA GLY A 632 3.11 13.31 -7.95
C GLY A 632 2.10 14.41 -7.64
N PHE A 633 0.96 14.05 -7.04
CA PHE A 633 -0.07 15.01 -6.62
C PHE A 633 0.46 16.00 -5.57
N PHE A 634 1.13 15.52 -4.53
CA PHE A 634 1.73 16.38 -3.50
C PHE A 634 2.82 17.29 -4.08
N ARG A 635 3.66 16.78 -4.98
CA ARG A 635 4.67 17.57 -5.69
C ARG A 635 4.02 18.67 -6.53
N LEU A 636 2.94 18.36 -7.26
CA LEU A 636 2.18 19.34 -8.04
C LEU A 636 1.54 20.41 -7.14
N ALA A 637 0.93 20.00 -6.03
CA ALA A 637 0.33 20.91 -5.06
C ALA A 637 1.38 21.86 -4.46
N LEU A 638 2.58 21.37 -4.11
CA LEU A 638 3.69 22.22 -3.67
C LEU A 638 4.08 23.23 -4.74
N VAL A 639 4.31 22.76 -5.98
CA VAL A 639 4.68 23.65 -7.10
C VAL A 639 3.59 24.70 -7.30
N ALA A 640 2.31 24.33 -7.21
CA ALA A 640 1.20 25.27 -7.30
C ALA A 640 1.21 26.31 -6.18
N ILE A 641 1.45 25.91 -4.92
CA ILE A 641 1.58 26.83 -3.78
C ILE A 641 2.78 27.77 -3.98
N VAL A 642 3.91 27.24 -4.43
CA VAL A 642 5.12 28.01 -4.74
C VAL A 642 4.86 29.03 -5.84
N VAL A 643 4.20 28.62 -6.93
CA VAL A 643 3.85 29.51 -8.04
C VAL A 643 2.84 30.57 -7.60
N ALA A 644 1.82 30.20 -6.82
CA ALA A 644 0.85 31.15 -6.27
C ALA A 644 1.54 32.18 -5.36
N PHE A 645 2.45 31.73 -4.51
CA PHE A 645 3.24 32.61 -3.67
C PHE A 645 4.18 33.51 -4.49
N ALA A 646 4.87 32.94 -5.48
CA ALA A 646 5.75 33.69 -6.39
C ALA A 646 4.96 34.76 -7.17
N PHE A 647 3.74 34.47 -7.59
CA PHE A 647 2.84 35.42 -8.23
C PHE A 647 2.37 36.51 -7.26
N PHE A 648 2.04 36.16 -6.02
CA PHE A 648 1.72 37.13 -4.98
C PHE A 648 2.92 38.06 -4.70
N ALA A 649 4.11 37.50 -4.52
CA ALA A 649 5.34 38.26 -4.35
C ALA A 649 5.62 39.15 -5.57
N LEU A 650 5.40 38.65 -6.79
CA LEU A 650 5.54 39.40 -8.03
C LEU A 650 4.68 40.67 -7.99
N ILE A 651 3.40 40.56 -7.61
CA ILE A 651 2.46 41.69 -7.50
C ILE A 651 2.93 42.68 -6.43
N VAL A 652 3.23 42.20 -5.22
CA VAL A 652 3.61 43.07 -4.10
C VAL A 652 4.90 43.83 -4.41
N VAL A 653 5.91 43.15 -4.96
CA VAL A 653 7.17 43.76 -5.37
C VAL A 653 6.93 44.76 -6.50
N THR A 654 6.08 44.45 -7.48
CA THR A 654 5.76 45.38 -8.58
C THR A 654 5.10 46.65 -8.05
N ILE A 655 4.09 46.53 -7.19
CA ILE A 655 3.40 47.68 -6.59
C ILE A 655 4.36 48.49 -5.72
N GLY A 656 5.11 47.80 -4.85
CA GLY A 656 6.06 48.43 -3.93
C GLY A 656 7.16 49.20 -4.67
N MET A 657 7.79 48.56 -5.66
CA MET A 657 8.82 49.20 -6.48
C MET A 657 8.27 50.34 -7.33
N THR A 658 7.03 50.25 -7.81
CA THR A 658 6.37 51.34 -8.56
C THR A 658 6.21 52.57 -7.69
N ILE A 659 5.67 52.43 -6.48
CA ILE A 659 5.50 53.55 -5.56
C ILE A 659 6.86 54.09 -5.11
N ALA A 660 7.82 53.23 -4.77
CA ALA A 660 9.17 53.63 -4.38
C ALA A 660 9.88 54.43 -5.49
N THR A 661 9.68 54.03 -6.75
CA THR A 661 10.22 54.75 -7.91
C THR A 661 9.50 56.08 -8.12
N LEU A 662 8.17 56.11 -7.97
CA LEU A 662 7.36 57.32 -8.11
C LEU A 662 7.75 58.39 -7.07
N GLN A 663 7.97 58.01 -5.81
CA GLN A 663 8.44 58.91 -4.76
C GLN A 663 9.81 59.54 -5.06
N ARG A 664 10.62 58.90 -5.93
CA ARG A 664 11.94 59.36 -6.37
C ARG A 664 11.91 60.00 -7.76
N THR A 665 10.74 60.22 -8.35
CA THR A 665 10.61 60.88 -9.66
C THR A 665 11.29 62.26 -9.72
N PRO A 666 11.20 63.13 -8.69
CA PRO A 666 11.86 64.44 -8.73
C PRO A 666 13.39 64.33 -8.82
N THR A 667 14.00 63.42 -8.05
CA THR A 667 15.46 63.21 -8.06
C THR A 667 15.93 62.59 -9.39
N ILE A 668 15.14 61.68 -9.95
CA ILE A 668 15.37 61.12 -11.30
C ILE A 668 15.27 62.23 -12.37
N GLY A 669 14.33 63.16 -12.22
CA GLY A 669 14.17 64.33 -13.07
C GLY A 669 15.41 65.23 -13.07
N THR A 670 15.93 65.57 -11.89
CA THR A 670 17.16 66.36 -11.73
C THR A 670 18.38 65.64 -12.32
N MET A 671 18.54 64.34 -12.06
CA MET A 671 19.64 63.55 -12.63
C MET A 671 19.60 63.54 -14.16
N ARG A 672 18.41 63.42 -14.75
CA ARG A 672 18.23 63.47 -16.21
C ARG A 672 18.47 64.87 -16.78
N ALA A 673 18.12 65.93 -16.04
CA ALA A 673 18.41 67.31 -16.43
C ALA A 673 19.92 67.63 -16.44
N ILE A 674 20.70 66.99 -15.57
CA ILE A 674 22.18 67.11 -15.51
C ILE A 674 22.87 66.16 -16.52
N GLY A 675 22.10 65.36 -17.28
CA GLY A 675 22.62 64.54 -18.39
C GLY A 675 22.66 63.03 -18.15
N ALA A 676 22.03 62.50 -17.10
CA ALA A 676 21.92 61.06 -16.89
C ALA A 676 21.10 60.38 -18.02
N GLN A 677 21.67 59.32 -18.61
CA GLN A 677 21.02 58.55 -19.67
C GLN A 677 19.90 57.65 -19.11
N ARG A 678 18.91 57.29 -19.95
CA ARG A 678 17.82 56.38 -19.55
C ARG A 678 18.33 55.03 -19.03
N THR A 679 19.41 54.52 -19.62
CA THR A 679 20.10 53.29 -19.21
C THR A 679 20.72 53.40 -17.81
N PHE A 680 21.15 54.59 -17.39
CA PHE A 680 21.67 54.82 -16.04
C PHE A 680 20.54 54.72 -14.99
N VAL A 681 19.38 55.30 -15.27
CA VAL A 681 18.19 55.19 -14.39
C VAL A 681 17.69 53.74 -14.31
N ILE A 682 17.63 53.04 -15.45
CA ILE A 682 17.27 51.61 -15.49
C ILE A 682 18.27 50.77 -14.67
N GLY A 683 19.57 51.00 -14.86
CA GLY A 683 20.62 50.28 -14.13
C GLY A 683 20.57 50.53 -12.62
N MET A 684 20.19 51.74 -12.19
CA MET A 684 20.02 52.06 -10.77
C MET A 684 18.89 51.26 -10.12
N VAL A 685 17.69 51.30 -10.71
CA VAL A 685 16.52 50.56 -10.17
C VAL A 685 16.76 49.04 -10.25
N PHE A 686 17.35 48.56 -11.35
CA PHE A 686 17.70 47.14 -11.49
C PHE A 686 18.66 46.66 -10.40
N ILE A 687 19.77 47.39 -10.16
CA ILE A 687 20.74 47.03 -9.12
C ILE A 687 20.11 47.12 -7.74
N GLU A 688 19.28 48.13 -7.47
CA GLU A 688 18.55 48.25 -6.20
C GLU A 688 17.69 47.01 -5.92
N THR A 689 16.90 46.58 -6.90
CA THR A 689 16.03 45.41 -6.75
C THR A 689 16.82 44.12 -6.63
N VAL A 690 17.87 43.93 -7.42
CA VAL A 690 18.71 42.74 -7.32
C VAL A 690 19.39 42.67 -5.94
N MET A 691 19.90 43.78 -5.44
CA MET A 691 20.51 43.81 -4.09
C MET A 691 19.49 43.56 -3.00
N LEU A 692 18.28 44.12 -3.11
CA LEU A 692 17.18 43.85 -2.19
C LEU A 692 16.79 42.36 -2.21
N ALA A 693 16.62 41.79 -3.41
CA ALA A 693 16.29 40.37 -3.59
C ALA A 693 17.38 39.44 -3.03
N LEU A 694 18.66 39.74 -3.26
CA LEU A 694 19.76 38.97 -2.72
C LEU A 694 19.85 39.09 -1.19
N ALA A 695 19.74 40.30 -0.64
CA ALA A 695 19.83 40.52 0.80
C ALA A 695 18.69 39.80 1.54
N PHE A 696 17.45 40.06 1.17
CA PHE A 696 16.29 39.46 1.83
C PHE A 696 16.11 37.99 1.45
N GLY A 697 16.47 37.58 0.23
CA GLY A 697 16.47 36.17 -0.18
C GLY A 697 17.50 35.34 0.60
N LEU A 698 18.73 35.83 0.78
CA LEU A 698 19.73 35.13 1.59
C LEU A 698 19.32 35.04 3.06
N ILE A 699 18.79 36.14 3.63
CA ILE A 699 18.29 36.13 5.01
C ILE A 699 17.11 35.16 5.14
N GLY A 700 16.16 35.19 4.20
CA GLY A 700 15.01 34.30 4.18
C GLY A 700 15.42 32.84 4.05
N ALA A 701 16.36 32.53 3.16
CA ALA A 701 16.93 31.20 3.04
C ALA A 701 17.65 30.74 4.31
N GLY A 702 18.37 31.64 4.98
CA GLY A 702 19.01 31.38 6.28
C GLY A 702 18.00 31.09 7.39
N ILE A 703 16.94 31.90 7.50
CA ILE A 703 15.84 31.66 8.44
C ILE A 703 15.13 30.35 8.13
N GLY A 704 14.87 30.06 6.85
CA GLY A 704 14.30 28.80 6.40
C GLY A 704 15.18 27.61 6.78
N ALA A 705 16.50 27.72 6.59
CA ALA A 705 17.46 26.69 6.98
C ALA A 705 17.50 26.47 8.49
N LEU A 706 17.42 27.54 9.31
CA LEU A 706 17.28 27.43 10.76
C LEU A 706 15.97 26.76 11.16
N GLY A 707 14.86 27.11 10.50
CA GLY A 707 13.56 26.47 10.71
C GLY A 707 13.58 24.98 10.37
N VAL A 708 14.23 24.60 9.26
CA VAL A 708 14.47 23.20 8.90
C VAL A 708 15.33 22.51 9.96
N GLY A 709 16.41 23.14 10.43
CA GLY A 709 17.25 22.59 11.51
C GLY A 709 16.46 22.33 12.79
N TRP A 710 15.57 23.26 13.17
CA TRP A 710 14.67 23.08 14.31
C TRP A 710 13.68 21.93 14.10
N LEU A 711 13.06 21.83 12.91
CA LEU A 711 12.17 20.73 12.54
C LEU A 711 12.89 19.38 12.48
N HIS A 712 14.15 19.36 12.04
CA HIS A 712 14.98 18.16 12.02
C HIS A 712 15.23 17.64 13.44
N SER A 713 15.57 18.54 14.38
CA SER A 713 15.80 18.18 15.78
C SER A 713 14.54 17.78 16.53
N SER A 714 13.43 18.49 16.30
CA SER A 714 12.15 18.21 16.98
C SER A 714 11.44 16.99 16.37
N GLY A 715 11.60 16.80 15.07
CA GLY A 715 10.90 15.80 14.29
C GLY A 715 9.42 16.14 14.09
N ILE A 716 8.86 15.73 12.94
CA ILE A 716 7.42 15.80 12.68
C ILE A 716 6.84 14.40 12.95
N PRO A 717 6.11 14.19 14.06
CA PRO A 717 5.59 12.87 14.40
C PRO A 717 4.48 12.43 13.45
N ALA A 718 4.45 11.14 13.13
CA ALA A 718 3.34 10.50 12.45
C ALA A 718 2.14 10.44 13.41
N PHE A 719 1.17 11.34 13.20
CA PHE A 719 -0.04 11.44 14.02
C PHE A 719 -1.09 10.38 13.67
N ARG A 720 -0.86 9.59 12.61
CA ARG A 720 -1.67 8.45 12.19
C ARG A 720 -0.77 7.34 11.68
N ASP A 721 -1.25 6.10 11.74
CA ASP A 721 -0.51 4.91 11.33
C ASP A 721 -0.21 4.90 9.82
N GLU A 722 -1.06 5.51 8.98
CA GLU A 722 -0.80 5.61 7.55
C GLU A 722 0.47 6.41 7.26
N LEU A 723 0.78 7.42 8.08
CA LEU A 723 1.94 8.30 7.90
C LEU A 723 3.27 7.60 8.19
N TYR A 724 3.28 6.47 8.92
CA TYR A 724 4.51 5.69 9.14
C TYR A 724 5.11 5.26 7.81
N PHE A 725 4.26 4.92 6.84
CA PHE A 725 4.69 4.57 5.50
C PHE A 725 5.33 5.76 4.78
N PHE A 726 4.67 6.91 4.79
CA PHE A 726 5.15 8.12 4.11
C PHE A 726 6.41 8.71 4.76
N PHE A 727 6.56 8.54 6.06
CA PHE A 727 7.70 9.08 6.82
C PHE A 727 8.84 8.06 6.95
N SER A 728 8.65 6.82 6.46
CA SER A 728 9.60 5.71 6.62
C SER A 728 9.95 5.44 8.09
N GLY A 729 9.00 5.72 8.99
CA GLY A 729 9.26 5.76 10.42
C GLY A 729 8.19 6.51 11.20
N PRO A 730 8.29 6.52 12.54
CA PRO A 730 7.38 7.26 13.41
C PRO A 730 7.54 8.78 13.32
N VAL A 731 8.65 9.28 12.76
CA VAL A 731 8.99 10.71 12.73
C VAL A 731 9.68 11.06 11.43
N LEU A 732 9.16 12.07 10.73
CA LEU A 732 9.84 12.69 9.58
C LEU A 732 10.85 13.73 10.09
N ARG A 733 12.09 13.64 9.63
CA ARG A 733 13.15 14.61 9.96
C ARG A 733 13.60 15.35 8.70
N PRO A 734 13.07 16.56 8.43
CA PRO A 734 13.41 17.31 7.24
C PRO A 734 14.92 17.51 7.09
N GLU A 735 15.46 17.20 5.91
CA GLU A 735 16.87 17.38 5.58
C GLU A 735 17.06 18.60 4.67
N LEU A 736 18.04 19.44 5.01
CA LEU A 736 18.36 20.62 4.23
C LEU A 736 19.24 20.22 3.04
N THR A 737 18.80 20.53 1.82
CA THR A 737 19.60 20.33 0.61
C THR A 737 20.18 21.64 0.10
N ALA A 738 21.45 21.64 -0.29
CA ALA A 738 22.09 22.81 -0.88
C ALA A 738 21.36 23.27 -2.16
N ALA A 739 20.91 22.30 -2.98
CA ALA A 739 20.11 22.57 -4.17
C ALA A 739 18.80 23.30 -3.85
N GLY A 740 18.10 22.94 -2.76
CA GLY A 740 16.88 23.62 -2.32
C GLY A 740 17.12 25.07 -1.93
N VAL A 741 18.21 25.34 -1.19
CA VAL A 741 18.61 26.70 -0.80
C VAL A 741 18.96 27.56 -2.01
N VAL A 742 19.76 27.03 -2.93
CA VAL A 742 20.12 27.72 -4.17
C VAL A 742 18.89 27.99 -5.03
N THR A 743 17.99 27.01 -5.17
CA THR A 743 16.73 27.16 -5.91
C THR A 743 15.87 28.26 -5.32
N ALA A 744 15.74 28.34 -3.99
CA ALA A 744 14.98 29.40 -3.34
C ALA A 744 15.52 30.79 -3.70
N ILE A 745 16.84 30.99 -3.59
CA ILE A 745 17.50 32.27 -3.91
C ILE A 745 17.32 32.63 -5.39
N VAL A 746 17.48 31.65 -6.29
CA VAL A 746 17.31 31.85 -7.73
C VAL A 746 15.87 32.23 -8.07
N VAL A 747 14.88 31.54 -7.51
CA VAL A 747 13.46 31.86 -7.71
C VAL A 747 13.14 33.26 -7.19
N THR A 748 13.59 33.62 -5.99
CA THR A 748 13.41 34.96 -5.42
C THR A 748 14.03 36.04 -6.31
N LEU A 749 15.22 35.80 -6.85
CA LEU A 749 15.88 36.71 -7.77
C LEU A 749 15.11 36.87 -9.07
N VAL A 750 14.67 35.76 -9.69
CA VAL A 750 13.89 35.77 -10.94
C VAL A 750 12.60 36.53 -10.76
N VAL A 751 11.83 36.24 -9.70
CA VAL A 751 10.57 36.95 -9.39
C VAL A 751 10.82 38.45 -9.24
N SER A 752 11.86 38.84 -8.49
CA SER A 752 12.18 40.25 -8.26
C SER A 752 12.57 40.99 -9.55
N VAL A 753 13.33 40.35 -10.44
CA VAL A 753 13.71 40.93 -11.73
C VAL A 753 12.49 41.06 -12.66
N LEU A 754 11.58 40.09 -12.65
CA LEU A 754 10.34 40.17 -13.43
C LEU A 754 9.42 41.30 -12.92
N SER A 755 9.35 41.53 -11.61
CA SER A 755 8.51 42.57 -11.01
C SER A 755 8.88 43.99 -11.43
N ILE A 756 10.14 44.25 -11.80
CA ILE A 756 10.59 45.61 -12.12
C ILE A 756 10.39 46.01 -13.58
N ILE A 757 9.94 45.09 -14.43
CA ILE A 757 9.69 45.39 -15.85
C ILE A 757 8.72 46.57 -15.99
N PHE A 758 7.60 46.55 -15.27
CA PHE A 758 6.60 47.63 -15.30
C PHE A 758 7.11 48.98 -14.74
N PRO A 759 7.63 49.07 -13.50
CA PRO A 759 8.11 50.34 -12.96
C PRO A 759 9.27 50.94 -13.75
N LEU A 760 10.15 50.13 -14.35
CA LEU A 760 11.23 50.60 -15.23
C LEU A 760 10.69 51.32 -16.48
N VAL A 761 9.63 50.77 -17.09
CA VAL A 761 8.98 51.41 -18.24
C VAL A 761 8.34 52.73 -17.82
N LEU A 762 7.70 52.79 -16.65
CA LEU A 762 7.09 54.02 -16.14
C LEU A 762 8.15 55.10 -15.88
N ALA A 763 9.24 54.76 -15.18
CA ALA A 763 10.30 55.69 -14.81
C ALA A 763 11.01 56.34 -16.01
N THR A 764 11.11 55.62 -17.13
CA THR A 764 11.78 56.12 -18.33
C THR A 764 10.88 56.99 -19.22
N ARG A 765 9.55 56.91 -19.06
CA ARG A 765 8.56 57.66 -19.85
C ARG A 765 8.25 59.05 -19.31
N VAL A 766 8.47 59.32 -18.01
CA VAL A 766 8.22 60.65 -17.43
C VAL A 766 9.23 61.67 -18.01
N SER A 767 8.75 62.85 -18.44
CA SER A 767 9.61 63.92 -18.95
C SER A 767 10.31 64.66 -17.79
N PRO A 768 11.57 65.12 -17.93
CA PRO A 768 12.28 65.83 -16.87
C PRO A 768 11.55 67.08 -16.37
N ILE A 769 10.88 67.81 -17.27
CA ILE A 769 10.14 69.03 -16.91
C ILE A 769 8.89 68.69 -16.08
N THR A 770 8.15 67.66 -16.46
CA THR A 770 6.96 67.17 -15.73
C THR A 770 7.34 66.60 -14.37
N ALA A 771 8.48 65.92 -14.27
CA ALA A 771 8.99 65.34 -13.02
C ALA A 771 9.40 66.40 -11.98
N MET A 772 9.82 67.60 -12.42
CA MET A 772 10.21 68.70 -11.53
C MET A 772 9.02 69.62 -11.17
N GLN A 773 7.96 69.61 -11.97
CA GLN A 773 6.75 70.42 -11.76
C GLN A 773 5.71 69.78 -10.82
N SER A 774 5.84 68.49 -10.49
CA SER A 774 4.86 67.75 -9.66
C SER A 774 4.87 68.13 -8.16
N SER A 775 5.36 69.32 -7.81
CA SER A 775 5.37 69.88 -6.44
C SER A 775 4.27 70.91 -6.22
N GLU A 776 3.47 71.25 -7.23
CA GLU A 776 2.30 72.13 -7.10
C GLU A 776 1.03 71.43 -7.60
N ALA A 777 0.42 70.62 -6.74
CA ALA A 777 -1.00 70.26 -6.75
C ALA A 777 -1.40 69.64 -5.40
#